data_AF-A0A9P8KCQ8-F1
#
_entry.id   AF-A0A9P8KCQ8-F1
#
_cell.length_a   1.000
_cell.length_b   1.000
_cell.length_c   1.000
_cell.angle_alpha   90.00
_cell.angle_beta   90.00
_cell.angle_gamma   90.00
#
_symmetry.space_group_name_H-M   'P 1'
#
loop_
_entity.id
_entity.type
_entity.pdbx_description
1 polymer ?
#
loop_
_entity_poly.entity_id
_entity_poly.type
_entity_poly.pdbx_seq_one_letter_code
_entity_poly.pdbx_strand_id
1 'polypeptide(L)'
;MLDNTNPSVAKTAIISGGARGIGRCIVRRFLERGYKVFIFDIDEEELKHTTTVHLKQYYDKKQLSSAICNLRSVDEIREKVKEAADFLGGRIEVVVNNGGIAAPTWKDGKAMDDLETFPQWQAYIETNLTAPFAVSQACLPYMKLEDKTESHHHDNSDAGPVVIHIGSFRAEMSDPNQEGYASSKAGQIGLMHSMAISLSRWGIRCNLVAPGRIKVAHECKDGDEKGIEWAHQNEEKDVDDHATNRAGRPKDIADAVEYLVNAGFVTGQAITVDGGAVRTNVFSMLYSSLFLLAVQSGLTVKGAKASSSPSHEKRALDTSAIATKYFGNDAPWYKDRIAYFECSDSQITDVYYYRWKIFRAHQRDLGAKGYISTEFLDDVSWQLEPWASLNDATGFHVAEGRWNRDRRFKDDYLTHMLTGGDDRHFTDYIQDSVWGSYLVDNDVPSATKYLDQMKTLYNQWVDHFDSSKGLYWVEPLLDATEYTISSIDASGGKDGFTGGDAFRPSVNSYMYANARALAKLAGLVGQTSVTTDYNSRAAAIKSNVQKSLWNSTLSHFIDRYKVSNDYVKYWEPIRGRELVGILPWTFDLPDNSSEYASSWKHLLNPNELAGAKGLRTVEPSYQYYMKQYRYDAASGRRECQWNGPAWPFQITQALLGMSNLLDHYSQNVVTNSDYIKLLKQYTQIHYNGASLNLQEDYDPDNGGAIVGLARSPHYFHSGYIDLIMTGLVGIRPRADDFLEINPLITSDIKYFRAEEVPYHGTNIVVQWDADGSRYNQGAGLRVERDGVVIATSPTLKRLVIPFQKKAIIGITRPIAKSIQLQTTTTYPYGNASSGTNIDNVHDAIDGRVWFFPELANGWNSDVNSATTQWYTVTFESATQISRAEIAFFDNGNDFKAPTAYSVQVLSNGKWVDVAGQKKDAVVANGITNVQFTATSIAQVRLAITQPAGKRTRLVEVKYF
;
A
#
# COMPACT_ATOMS: atom_id res chain seq x y z
N MET A 1 -14.12 38.06 -3.28
CA MET A 1 -15.14 38.78 -2.50
C MET A 1 -16.06 37.72 -1.90
N LEU A 2 -16.07 37.57 -0.58
CA LEU A 2 -17.03 36.73 0.15
C LEU A 2 -18.18 37.65 0.54
N ASP A 3 -19.27 37.60 -0.22
CA ASP A 3 -20.43 38.43 0.04
C ASP A 3 -21.51 37.64 0.80
N ASN A 4 -22.08 38.36 1.78
CA ASN A 4 -23.29 38.14 2.55
C ASN A 4 -23.39 36.97 3.56
N THR A 5 -23.17 37.40 4.80
CA THR A 5 -23.72 36.91 6.07
C THR A 5 -25.21 36.58 6.00
N ASN A 6 -25.56 35.35 6.38
CA ASN A 6 -26.93 34.97 6.71
C ASN A 6 -27.39 35.73 7.98
N PRO A 7 -28.48 36.52 7.97
CA PRO A 7 -28.91 37.34 9.10
C PRO A 7 -29.48 36.58 10.32
N SER A 8 -29.56 35.26 10.28
CA SER A 8 -30.31 34.46 11.26
C SER A 8 -29.50 33.90 12.44
N VAL A 9 -28.16 33.99 12.44
CA VAL A 9 -27.31 33.42 13.50
C VAL A 9 -26.75 34.51 14.42
N ALA A 10 -27.01 34.40 15.73
CA ALA A 10 -26.53 35.36 16.72
C ALA A 10 -25.00 35.40 16.75
N LYS A 11 -24.37 36.50 16.36
CA LYS A 11 -22.89 36.60 16.39
C LYS A 11 -22.39 36.83 17.82
N THR A 12 -22.38 35.80 18.65
CA THR A 12 -21.95 35.87 20.06
C THR A 12 -20.80 34.91 20.34
N ALA A 13 -19.80 35.39 21.09
CA ALA A 13 -18.62 34.59 21.41
C ALA A 13 -18.15 34.77 22.86
N ILE A 14 -17.70 33.67 23.47
CA ILE A 14 -16.94 33.67 24.72
C ILE A 14 -15.50 33.25 24.42
N ILE A 15 -14.53 34.00 24.94
CA ILE A 15 -13.10 33.72 24.76
C ILE A 15 -12.42 33.76 26.14
N SER A 16 -11.84 32.63 26.56
CA SER A 16 -11.00 32.61 27.76
C SER A 16 -9.56 33.03 27.43
N GLY A 17 -8.87 33.70 28.36
CA GLY A 17 -7.53 34.25 28.14
C GLY A 17 -7.48 35.36 27.08
N GLY A 18 -8.52 36.20 26.98
CA GLY A 18 -8.63 37.19 25.91
C GLY A 18 -8.01 38.55 26.22
N ALA A 19 -7.39 38.75 27.39
CA ALA A 19 -6.79 40.03 27.74
C ALA A 19 -5.49 40.33 26.98
N ARG A 20 -4.79 39.29 26.51
CA ARG A 20 -3.51 39.41 25.79
C ARG A 20 -3.27 38.30 24.78
N GLY A 21 -2.17 38.40 24.05
CA GLY A 21 -1.64 37.39 23.15
C GLY A 21 -2.58 36.96 22.02
N ILE A 22 -2.62 35.65 21.75
CA ILE A 22 -3.49 35.05 20.74
C ILE A 22 -4.96 35.39 21.03
N GLY A 23 -5.40 35.28 22.28
CA GLY A 23 -6.77 35.55 22.69
C GLY A 23 -7.22 36.98 22.37
N ARG A 24 -6.40 37.98 22.67
CA ARG A 24 -6.67 39.40 22.34
C ARG A 24 -6.84 39.62 20.83
N CYS A 25 -6.05 38.93 20.01
CA CYS A 25 -6.17 39.00 18.55
C CYS A 25 -7.47 38.36 18.05
N ILE A 26 -7.87 37.20 18.61
CA ILE A 26 -9.15 36.53 18.26
C ILE A 26 -10.34 37.42 18.64
N VAL A 27 -10.31 38.04 19.82
CA VAL A 27 -11.32 39.03 20.27
C VAL A 27 -11.44 40.16 19.24
N ARG A 28 -10.32 40.80 18.89
CA ARG A 28 -10.28 41.89 17.92
C ARG A 28 -10.87 41.44 16.58
N ARG A 29 -10.50 40.26 16.09
CA ARG A 29 -11.04 39.68 14.84
C ARG A 29 -12.55 39.48 14.91
N PHE A 30 -13.08 38.91 15.99
CA PHE A 30 -14.52 38.68 16.11
C PHE A 30 -15.31 39.99 16.18
N LEU A 31 -14.82 40.99 16.89
CA LEU A 31 -15.43 42.33 16.93
C LEU A 31 -15.42 43.01 15.55
N GLU A 32 -14.33 42.88 14.78
CA GLU A 32 -14.24 43.32 13.38
C GLU A 32 -15.28 42.64 12.47
N ARG A 33 -15.69 41.41 12.80
CA ARG A 33 -16.75 40.66 12.08
C ARG A 33 -18.16 40.89 12.61
N GLY A 34 -18.30 41.79 13.58
CA GLY A 34 -19.58 42.19 14.16
C GLY A 34 -20.10 41.25 15.25
N TYR A 35 -19.23 40.47 15.89
CA TYR A 35 -19.62 39.67 17.05
C TYR A 35 -19.75 40.54 18.30
N LYS A 36 -20.67 40.14 19.19
CA LYS A 36 -20.64 40.52 20.60
C LYS A 36 -19.77 39.52 21.36
N VAL A 37 -18.76 40.00 22.07
CA VAL A 37 -17.71 39.16 22.67
C VAL A 37 -17.68 39.36 24.18
N PHE A 38 -17.58 38.27 24.92
CA PHE A 38 -17.27 38.28 26.35
C PHE A 38 -15.92 37.60 26.60
N ILE A 39 -15.05 38.25 27.38
CA ILE A 39 -13.71 37.74 27.70
C ILE A 39 -13.61 37.32 29.16
N PHE A 40 -12.97 36.18 29.40
CA PHE A 40 -12.45 35.83 30.73
C PHE A 40 -10.94 35.96 30.75
N ASP A 41 -10.39 36.53 31.82
CA ASP A 41 -8.94 36.50 32.08
C ASP A 41 -8.66 36.62 33.58
N ILE A 42 -7.46 36.23 34.02
CA ILE A 42 -7.02 36.39 35.42
C ILE A 42 -6.24 37.70 35.62
N ASP A 43 -5.70 38.28 34.55
CA ASP A 43 -4.91 39.51 34.59
C ASP A 43 -5.82 40.74 34.46
N GLU A 44 -6.16 41.35 35.61
CA GLU A 44 -7.07 42.50 35.68
C GLU A 44 -6.55 43.73 34.92
N GLU A 45 -5.24 43.99 34.96
CA GLU A 45 -4.64 45.16 34.32
C GLU A 45 -4.69 45.04 32.79
N GLU A 46 -4.29 43.88 32.26
CA GLU A 46 -4.39 43.59 30.82
C GLU A 46 -5.85 43.59 30.37
N LEU A 47 -6.77 43.05 31.18
CA LEU A 47 -8.19 43.00 30.86
C LEU A 47 -8.80 44.40 30.75
N LYS A 48 -8.49 45.26 31.72
CA LYS A 48 -8.93 46.67 31.73
C LYS A 48 -8.34 47.44 30.56
N HIS A 49 -7.05 47.28 30.27
CA HIS A 49 -6.41 47.94 29.13
C HIS A 49 -7.01 47.48 27.80
N THR A 50 -7.16 46.18 27.61
CA THR A 50 -7.71 45.61 26.38
C THR A 50 -9.13 46.10 26.11
N THR A 51 -9.97 46.19 27.14
CA THR A 51 -11.37 46.65 26.98
C THR A 51 -11.50 48.16 26.86
N THR A 52 -10.84 48.92 27.73
CA THR A 52 -11.09 50.37 27.87
C THR A 52 -10.12 51.26 27.07
N VAL A 53 -9.01 50.71 26.60
CA VAL A 53 -8.00 51.43 25.81
C VAL A 53 -7.89 50.82 24.41
N HIS A 54 -7.44 49.57 24.29
CA HIS A 54 -7.15 48.94 22.99
C HIS A 54 -8.39 48.74 22.11
N LEU A 55 -9.49 48.26 22.71
CA LEU A 55 -10.76 47.97 22.02
C LEU A 55 -11.90 48.87 22.51
N LYS A 56 -11.56 50.07 23.00
CA LYS A 56 -12.49 51.04 23.61
C LYS A 56 -13.75 51.26 22.78
N GLN A 57 -13.60 51.41 21.47
CA GLN A 57 -14.71 51.65 20.54
C GLN A 57 -15.78 50.55 20.56
N TYR A 58 -15.41 49.31 20.86
CA TYR A 58 -16.34 48.18 20.97
C TYR A 58 -16.93 48.06 22.38
N TYR A 59 -16.12 48.37 23.40
CA TYR A 59 -16.55 48.41 24.80
C TYR A 59 -17.61 49.51 25.03
N ASP A 60 -17.36 50.73 24.55
CA ASP A 60 -18.31 51.86 24.63
C ASP A 60 -19.64 51.54 23.92
N LYS A 61 -19.58 50.78 22.82
CA LYS A 61 -20.76 50.31 22.07
C LYS A 61 -21.45 49.10 22.71
N LYS A 62 -20.98 48.65 23.88
CA LYS A 62 -21.46 47.44 24.57
C LYS A 62 -21.41 46.18 23.70
N GLN A 63 -20.44 46.11 22.78
CA GLN A 63 -20.15 44.92 21.96
C GLN A 63 -19.09 44.02 22.61
N LEU A 64 -18.32 44.55 23.55
CA LEU A 64 -17.31 43.83 24.32
C LEU A 64 -17.58 44.00 25.83
N SER A 65 -17.51 42.91 26.58
CA SER A 65 -17.47 42.92 28.04
C SER A 65 -16.47 41.87 28.55
N SER A 66 -16.14 41.93 29.83
CA SER A 66 -15.14 41.06 30.44
C SER A 66 -15.40 40.82 31.91
N ALA A 67 -14.89 39.70 32.43
CA ALA A 67 -14.80 39.43 33.86
C ALA A 67 -13.45 38.82 34.23
N ILE A 68 -12.99 39.15 35.43
CA ILE A 68 -11.89 38.42 36.08
C ILE A 68 -12.40 37.01 36.38
N CYS A 69 -11.63 36.00 35.97
CA CYS A 69 -11.98 34.61 36.19
C CYS A 69 -10.72 33.76 36.40
N ASN A 70 -10.60 33.14 37.57
CA ASN A 70 -9.62 32.08 37.78
C ASN A 70 -10.10 30.77 37.16
N LEU A 71 -9.48 30.36 36.05
CA LEU A 71 -9.82 29.13 35.33
C LEU A 71 -9.59 27.83 36.12
N ARG A 72 -8.96 27.89 37.30
CA ARG A 72 -8.85 26.74 38.21
C ARG A 72 -10.07 26.57 39.14
N SER A 73 -10.98 27.55 39.15
CA SER A 73 -12.22 27.52 39.93
C SER A 73 -13.42 27.22 39.04
N VAL A 74 -13.93 26.00 39.10
CA VAL A 74 -15.09 25.58 38.31
C VAL A 74 -16.35 26.38 38.65
N ASP A 75 -16.54 26.75 39.92
CA ASP A 75 -17.69 27.53 40.35
C ASP A 75 -17.63 28.97 39.84
N GLU A 76 -16.45 29.57 39.85
CA GLU A 76 -16.22 30.90 39.27
C GLU A 76 -16.42 30.89 37.75
N ILE A 77 -15.93 29.84 37.04
CA ILE A 77 -16.21 29.64 35.61
C ILE A 77 -17.72 29.63 35.35
N ARG A 78 -18.50 28.88 36.14
CA ARG A 78 -19.96 28.79 35.98
C ARG A 78 -20.65 30.13 36.24
N GLU A 79 -20.23 30.85 37.28
CA GLU A 79 -20.74 32.18 37.58
C GLU A 79 -20.47 33.16 36.43
N LYS A 80 -19.22 33.19 35.93
CA LYS A 80 -18.83 34.12 34.86
C LYS A 80 -19.40 33.76 33.50
N VAL A 81 -19.61 32.47 33.21
CA VAL A 81 -20.36 32.04 32.01
C VAL A 81 -21.81 32.48 32.06
N LYS A 82 -22.45 32.46 33.24
CA LYS A 82 -23.81 33.01 33.39
C LYS A 82 -23.84 34.52 33.14
N GLU A 83 -22.93 35.27 33.74
CA GLU A 83 -22.77 36.72 33.48
C GLU A 83 -22.53 37.01 31.99
N ALA A 84 -21.69 36.21 31.34
CA ALA A 84 -21.42 36.30 29.91
C ALA A 84 -22.67 36.02 29.07
N ALA A 85 -23.45 34.98 29.41
CA ALA A 85 -24.69 34.67 28.73
C ALA A 85 -25.70 35.81 28.86
N ASP A 86 -25.85 36.41 30.05
CA ASP A 86 -26.72 37.57 30.28
C ASP A 86 -26.30 38.77 29.41
N PHE A 87 -24.99 39.05 29.33
CA PHE A 87 -24.46 40.07 28.43
C PHE A 87 -24.70 39.74 26.95
N LEU A 88 -24.51 38.49 26.53
CA LEU A 88 -24.63 38.03 25.15
C LEU A 88 -26.08 37.87 24.67
N GLY A 89 -27.08 38.04 25.56
CA GLY A 89 -28.50 37.93 25.23
C GLY A 89 -29.03 36.49 25.29
N GLY A 90 -28.45 35.66 26.15
CA GLY A 90 -28.90 34.28 26.44
C GLY A 90 -28.44 33.23 25.43
N ARG A 91 -27.64 33.60 24.42
CA ARG A 91 -27.20 32.71 23.34
C ARG A 91 -25.70 32.79 23.11
N ILE A 92 -25.04 31.64 23.00
CA ILE A 92 -23.60 31.53 22.71
C ILE A 92 -23.41 30.69 21.44
N GLU A 93 -22.81 31.26 20.40
CA GLU A 93 -22.50 30.52 19.16
C GLU A 93 -21.05 30.02 19.11
N VAL A 94 -20.11 30.77 19.67
CA VAL A 94 -18.69 30.42 19.63
C VAL A 94 -18.08 30.42 21.03
N VAL A 95 -17.43 29.31 21.38
CA VAL A 95 -16.60 29.21 22.59
C VAL A 95 -15.16 28.96 22.17
N VAL A 96 -14.25 29.88 22.50
CA VAL A 96 -12.81 29.70 22.28
C VAL A 96 -12.12 29.51 23.62
N ASN A 97 -11.69 28.27 23.87
CA ASN A 97 -10.89 27.92 25.04
C ASN A 97 -9.42 28.22 24.74
N ASN A 98 -9.00 29.45 25.03
CA ASN A 98 -7.63 29.93 24.79
C ASN A 98 -6.83 30.13 26.09
N GLY A 99 -7.49 30.43 27.21
CA GLY A 99 -6.83 30.69 28.49
C GLY A 99 -6.04 29.48 29.00
N GLY A 100 -4.82 29.74 29.46
CA GLY A 100 -3.91 28.69 29.91
C GLY A 100 -2.54 29.23 30.32
N ILE A 101 -1.79 28.41 31.04
CA ILE A 101 -0.37 28.62 31.31
C ILE A 101 0.39 28.36 30.00
N ALA A 102 0.93 29.43 29.41
CA ALA A 102 1.61 29.41 28.11
C ALA A 102 3.14 29.18 28.19
N ALA A 103 3.70 29.10 29.41
CA ALA A 103 5.10 28.75 29.61
C ALA A 103 5.31 27.26 29.25
N PRO A 104 6.16 26.93 28.26
CA PRO A 104 6.32 25.54 27.84
C PRO A 104 7.13 24.71 28.84
N THR A 105 8.01 25.35 29.63
CA THR A 105 8.90 24.68 30.60
C THR A 105 8.49 24.97 32.04
N TRP A 106 8.98 24.16 32.99
CA TRP A 106 8.87 24.45 34.43
C TRP A 106 9.38 25.86 34.77
N LYS A 107 8.76 26.48 35.78
CA LYS A 107 9.16 27.79 36.31
C LYS A 107 10.51 27.72 37.00
N ASP A 108 11.18 28.86 37.10
CA ASP A 108 12.42 29.07 37.85
C ASP A 108 13.59 28.14 37.42
N GLY A 109 13.57 27.66 36.17
CA GLY A 109 14.62 26.81 35.61
C GLY A 109 14.62 25.38 36.17
N LYS A 110 13.52 24.96 36.80
CA LYS A 110 13.36 23.63 37.40
C LYS A 110 13.33 22.51 36.36
N ALA A 111 13.66 21.30 36.80
CA ALA A 111 13.60 20.07 36.00
C ALA A 111 12.66 19.06 36.66
N MET A 112 12.28 18.00 35.93
CA MET A 112 11.27 17.03 36.39
C MET A 112 11.63 16.35 37.73
N ASP A 113 12.91 16.29 38.08
CA ASP A 113 13.41 15.72 39.34
C ASP A 113 13.30 16.67 40.55
N ASP A 114 12.99 17.95 40.34
CA ASP A 114 12.62 18.87 41.42
C ASP A 114 11.18 18.56 41.91
N LEU A 115 11.03 18.19 43.18
CA LEU A 115 9.72 17.83 43.77
C LEU A 115 8.70 18.99 43.69
N GLU A 116 9.17 20.23 43.66
CA GLU A 116 8.36 21.43 43.53
C GLU A 116 7.70 21.60 42.14
N THR A 117 8.03 20.74 41.16
CA THR A 117 7.34 20.72 39.85
C THR A 117 5.95 20.12 39.91
N PHE A 118 5.64 19.26 40.88
CA PHE A 118 4.33 18.59 40.94
C PHE A 118 3.15 19.56 41.13
N PRO A 119 3.21 20.58 42.03
CA PRO A 119 2.19 21.63 42.06
C PRO A 119 2.07 22.42 40.75
N GLN A 120 3.17 22.59 40.00
CA GLN A 120 3.13 23.23 38.67
C GLN A 120 2.42 22.33 37.66
N TRP A 121 2.70 21.03 37.67
CA TRP A 121 1.98 20.02 36.88
C TRP A 121 0.48 20.09 37.13
N GLN A 122 0.06 20.10 38.40
CA GLN A 122 -1.36 20.23 38.77
C GLN A 122 -1.96 21.52 38.18
N ALA A 123 -1.25 22.64 38.29
CA ALA A 123 -1.70 23.90 37.70
C ALA A 123 -1.83 23.84 36.16
N TYR A 124 -0.91 23.16 35.45
CA TYR A 124 -1.03 22.93 34.01
C TYR A 124 -2.28 22.12 33.66
N ILE A 125 -2.52 21.00 34.35
CA ILE A 125 -3.69 20.15 34.09
C ILE A 125 -4.99 20.91 34.40
N GLU A 126 -5.08 21.55 35.56
CA GLU A 126 -6.27 22.27 35.99
C GLU A 126 -6.61 23.44 35.04
N THR A 127 -5.60 24.22 34.65
CA THR A 127 -5.82 25.43 33.83
C THR A 127 -5.94 25.10 32.35
N ASN A 128 -5.07 24.24 31.81
CA ASN A 128 -4.99 24.02 30.36
C ASN A 128 -5.88 22.88 29.88
N LEU A 129 -6.29 21.93 30.72
CA LEU A 129 -7.10 20.78 30.31
C LEU A 129 -8.46 20.72 31.00
N THR A 130 -8.50 20.84 32.33
CA THR A 130 -9.76 20.81 33.10
C THR A 130 -10.61 22.04 32.83
N ALA A 131 -10.02 23.23 32.76
CA ALA A 131 -10.78 24.46 32.51
C ALA A 131 -11.49 24.47 31.15
N PRO A 132 -10.87 24.09 30.01
CA PRO A 132 -11.60 23.95 28.74
C PRO A 132 -12.83 23.04 28.81
N PHE A 133 -12.77 21.94 29.57
CA PHE A 133 -13.95 21.10 29.80
C PHE A 133 -15.01 21.85 30.62
N ALA A 134 -14.62 22.49 31.73
CA ALA A 134 -15.54 23.21 32.62
C ALA A 134 -16.22 24.41 31.92
N VAL A 135 -15.47 25.22 31.18
CA VAL A 135 -15.99 26.36 30.40
C VAL A 135 -16.96 25.86 29.35
N SER A 136 -16.57 24.84 28.58
CA SER A 136 -17.44 24.28 27.54
C SER A 136 -18.72 23.70 28.14
N GLN A 137 -18.61 22.94 29.22
CA GLN A 137 -19.76 22.38 29.96
C GLN A 137 -20.71 23.48 30.44
N ALA A 138 -20.18 24.56 31.03
CA ALA A 138 -20.97 25.68 31.53
C ALA A 138 -21.66 26.45 30.38
N CYS A 139 -21.08 26.48 29.18
CA CYS A 139 -21.68 27.13 28.02
C CYS A 139 -22.80 26.31 27.37
N LEU A 140 -22.81 24.97 27.52
CA LEU A 140 -23.77 24.11 26.82
C LEU A 140 -25.25 24.52 26.97
N PRO A 141 -25.77 24.94 28.14
CA PRO A 141 -27.15 25.39 28.27
C PRO A 141 -27.53 26.54 27.33
N TYR A 142 -26.56 27.37 26.92
CA TYR A 142 -26.76 28.53 26.06
C TYR A 142 -26.36 28.28 24.59
N MET A 143 -25.78 27.11 24.28
CA MET A 143 -25.37 26.71 22.94
C MET A 143 -26.35 25.71 22.29
N LYS A 144 -27.09 24.94 23.09
CA LYS A 144 -28.02 23.91 22.59
C LYS A 144 -29.05 24.51 21.64
N LEU A 145 -29.33 23.81 20.55
CA LEU A 145 -30.45 24.10 19.66
C LEU A 145 -31.68 23.35 20.19
N GLU A 146 -32.75 24.07 20.53
CA GLU A 146 -33.93 23.51 21.25
C GLU A 146 -34.77 22.53 20.40
N ASP A 147 -34.66 22.55 19.06
CA ASP A 147 -35.56 21.81 18.15
C ASP A 147 -34.98 20.54 17.50
N LYS A 148 -33.79 20.06 17.87
CA LYS A 148 -33.16 18.87 17.23
C LYS A 148 -33.42 17.54 17.95
N THR A 149 -34.62 17.34 18.50
CA THR A 149 -35.04 16.03 19.06
C THR A 149 -35.49 15.02 18.00
N GLU A 150 -35.67 15.44 16.74
CA GLU A 150 -35.90 14.53 15.62
C GLU A 150 -34.59 14.28 14.87
N SER A 151 -33.98 13.13 15.19
CA SER A 151 -32.95 12.52 14.35
C SER A 151 -33.54 12.33 12.95
N HIS A 152 -32.86 12.87 11.93
CA HIS A 152 -33.20 12.79 10.50
C HIS A 152 -34.26 13.80 10.04
N HIS A 153 -33.85 15.00 9.61
CA HIS A 153 -33.93 15.46 8.21
C HIS A 153 -33.78 17.00 8.04
N HIS A 154 -33.39 17.35 6.80
CA HIS A 154 -33.57 18.62 6.08
C HIS A 154 -32.59 19.79 6.33
N ASP A 155 -31.68 19.94 5.36
CA ASP A 155 -31.00 21.18 4.92
C ASP A 155 -30.35 22.04 6.03
N ASN A 156 -29.24 21.56 6.58
CA ASN A 156 -28.41 22.32 7.52
C ASN A 156 -27.20 22.91 6.78
N SER A 157 -27.47 23.77 5.78
CA SER A 157 -26.46 24.46 4.98
C SER A 157 -25.62 25.46 5.78
N ASP A 158 -26.09 25.89 6.96
CA ASP A 158 -25.39 26.79 7.86
C ASP A 158 -24.53 26.07 8.92
N ALA A 159 -23.41 26.68 9.28
CA ALA A 159 -22.53 26.20 10.35
C ALA A 159 -23.20 26.35 11.73
N GLY A 160 -23.41 25.24 12.43
CA GLY A 160 -23.91 25.25 13.82
C GLY A 160 -22.87 25.78 14.83
N PRO A 161 -23.27 25.95 16.11
CA PRO A 161 -22.40 26.44 17.19
C PRO A 161 -21.10 25.64 17.29
N VAL A 162 -20.02 26.27 17.74
CA VAL A 162 -18.70 25.62 17.78
C VAL A 162 -17.92 25.91 19.06
N VAL A 163 -17.28 24.86 19.58
CA VAL A 163 -16.22 24.95 20.58
C VAL A 163 -14.87 24.79 19.88
N ILE A 164 -13.94 25.70 20.15
CA ILE A 164 -12.58 25.66 19.61
C ILE A 164 -11.59 25.68 20.77
N HIS A 165 -10.76 24.64 20.86
CA HIS A 165 -9.63 24.61 21.79
C HIS A 165 -8.38 25.19 21.13
N ILE A 166 -7.68 26.10 21.81
CA ILE A 166 -6.34 26.54 21.38
C ILE A 166 -5.31 25.63 22.05
N GLY A 167 -4.89 24.63 21.27
CA GLY A 167 -3.87 23.64 21.60
C GLY A 167 -2.46 24.20 21.51
N SER A 168 -1.55 23.35 21.03
CA SER A 168 -0.16 23.69 20.77
C SER A 168 0.43 22.58 19.91
N PHE A 169 1.32 22.92 18.98
CA PHE A 169 2.18 21.95 18.32
C PHE A 169 3.02 21.11 19.31
N ARG A 170 3.14 21.54 20.58
CA ARG A 170 3.76 20.76 21.66
C ARG A 170 2.98 19.52 22.08
N ALA A 171 1.75 19.36 21.59
CA ALA A 171 1.04 18.10 21.67
C ALA A 171 1.66 17.00 20.80
N GLU A 172 2.41 17.37 19.75
CA GLU A 172 3.01 16.45 18.77
C GLU A 172 4.55 16.36 18.89
N MET A 173 5.19 17.32 19.55
CA MET A 173 6.64 17.31 19.79
C MET A 173 7.01 18.04 21.09
N SER A 174 8.14 17.74 21.72
CA SER A 174 8.52 18.36 23.00
C SER A 174 10.03 18.61 23.09
N ASP A 175 10.42 19.62 23.87
CA ASP A 175 11.80 19.81 24.35
C ASP A 175 11.91 19.38 25.83
N PRO A 176 13.12 19.29 26.41
CA PRO A 176 13.28 18.97 27.83
C PRO A 176 12.45 19.88 28.74
N ASN A 177 11.96 19.32 29.85
CA ASN A 177 11.23 20.03 30.91
C ASN A 177 9.84 20.57 30.51
N GLN A 178 9.23 20.01 29.46
CA GLN A 178 7.92 20.44 28.95
C GLN A 178 6.76 19.52 29.35
N GLU A 179 6.97 18.57 30.27
CA GLU A 179 6.05 17.45 30.52
C GLU A 179 4.64 17.94 30.88
N GLY A 180 4.53 18.92 31.79
CA GLY A 180 3.26 19.53 32.20
C GLY A 180 2.53 20.24 31.06
N TYR A 181 3.23 21.07 30.30
CA TYR A 181 2.63 21.82 29.21
C TYR A 181 2.21 20.90 28.06
N ALA A 182 3.11 20.04 27.57
CA ALA A 182 2.87 19.14 26.45
C ALA A 182 1.73 18.16 26.75
N SER A 183 1.72 17.55 27.94
CA SER A 183 0.66 16.62 28.36
C SER A 183 -0.70 17.30 28.45
N SER A 184 -0.76 18.53 28.99
CA SER A 184 -2.01 19.29 29.04
C SER A 184 -2.56 19.61 27.64
N LYS A 185 -1.69 19.93 26.67
CA LYS A 185 -2.07 20.25 25.28
C LYS A 185 -2.42 19.00 24.46
N ALA A 186 -1.75 17.87 24.69
CA ALA A 186 -2.12 16.58 24.10
C ALA A 186 -3.49 16.10 24.63
N GLY A 187 -3.76 16.28 25.93
CA GLY A 187 -5.06 15.97 26.53
C GLY A 187 -6.22 16.73 25.87
N GLN A 188 -5.99 17.96 25.38
CA GLN A 188 -7.01 18.74 24.67
C GLN A 188 -7.43 18.10 23.33
N ILE A 189 -6.55 17.34 22.67
CA ILE A 189 -6.90 16.58 21.45
C ILE A 189 -7.92 15.49 21.82
N GLY A 190 -7.64 14.76 22.90
CA GLY A 190 -8.55 13.75 23.47
C GLY A 190 -9.92 14.31 23.81
N LEU A 191 -9.91 15.43 24.54
CA LEU A 191 -11.12 16.16 24.92
C LEU A 191 -11.93 16.62 23.69
N MET A 192 -11.24 17.17 22.69
CA MET A 192 -11.85 17.70 21.48
C MET A 192 -12.63 16.64 20.71
N HIS A 193 -12.02 15.50 20.39
CA HIS A 193 -12.70 14.48 19.59
C HIS A 193 -13.84 13.81 20.39
N SER A 194 -13.69 13.67 21.72
CA SER A 194 -14.76 13.16 22.59
C SER A 194 -15.98 14.11 22.63
N MET A 195 -15.72 15.41 22.72
CA MET A 195 -16.77 16.44 22.68
C MET A 195 -17.42 16.54 21.30
N ALA A 196 -16.65 16.42 20.21
CA ALA A 196 -17.20 16.45 18.85
C ALA A 196 -18.30 15.40 18.66
N ILE A 197 -18.12 14.20 19.24
CA ILE A 197 -19.13 13.13 19.22
C ILE A 197 -20.26 13.41 20.21
N SER A 198 -19.93 13.75 21.47
CA SER A 198 -20.91 13.90 22.55
C SER A 198 -21.89 15.06 22.33
N LEU A 199 -21.42 16.13 21.67
CA LEU A 199 -22.20 17.34 21.42
C LEU A 199 -22.93 17.33 20.07
N SER A 200 -22.64 16.36 19.20
CA SER A 200 -23.23 16.25 17.85
C SER A 200 -24.76 16.23 17.85
N ARG A 201 -25.38 15.60 18.85
CA ARG A 201 -26.84 15.55 19.05
C ARG A 201 -27.50 16.93 19.23
N TRP A 202 -26.71 17.95 19.58
CA TRP A 202 -27.18 19.32 19.72
C TRP A 202 -26.76 20.20 18.53
N GLY A 203 -26.17 19.62 17.49
CA GLY A 203 -25.62 20.35 16.34
C GLY A 203 -24.38 21.19 16.67
N ILE A 204 -23.75 20.95 17.82
CA ILE A 204 -22.56 21.68 18.28
C ILE A 204 -21.32 20.95 17.80
N ARG A 205 -20.41 21.69 17.18
CA ARG A 205 -19.13 21.20 16.66
C ARG A 205 -18.02 21.44 17.69
N CYS A 206 -16.98 20.61 17.66
CA CYS A 206 -15.80 20.82 18.48
C CYS A 206 -14.53 20.58 17.65
N ASN A 207 -13.60 21.54 17.66
CA ASN A 207 -12.34 21.47 16.92
C ASN A 207 -11.19 22.03 17.77
N LEU A 208 -9.97 21.83 17.30
CA LEU A 208 -8.76 22.34 17.94
C LEU A 208 -7.88 23.05 16.90
N VAL A 209 -7.29 24.19 17.27
CA VAL A 209 -6.18 24.81 16.54
C VAL A 209 -4.92 24.60 17.36
N ALA A 210 -3.86 24.07 16.76
CA ALA A 210 -2.57 23.84 17.40
C ALA A 210 -1.53 24.85 16.89
N PRO A 211 -1.31 25.98 17.60
CA PRO A 211 -0.31 26.97 17.20
C PRO A 211 1.12 26.43 17.31
N GLY A 212 1.97 26.84 16.38
CA GLY A 212 3.43 26.73 16.50
C GLY A 212 4.04 27.81 17.39
N ARG A 213 5.25 28.29 17.05
CA ARG A 213 5.83 29.44 17.74
C ARG A 213 5.16 30.72 17.26
N ILE A 214 4.32 31.31 18.11
CA ILE A 214 3.63 32.56 17.84
C ILE A 214 4.26 33.68 18.68
N LYS A 215 4.75 34.73 18.04
CA LYS A 215 5.31 35.89 18.75
C LYS A 215 4.18 36.84 19.14
N VAL A 216 4.05 37.12 20.44
CA VAL A 216 2.88 37.82 21.01
C VAL A 216 3.23 38.99 21.92
N ALA A 217 4.49 39.43 21.98
CA ALA A 217 4.92 40.51 22.88
C ALA A 217 4.31 41.89 22.50
N HIS A 218 3.86 42.04 21.26
CA HIS A 218 3.08 43.21 20.82
C HIS A 218 1.59 43.11 21.19
N GLU A 219 1.11 41.93 21.60
CA GLU A 219 -0.30 41.72 21.96
C GLU A 219 -0.52 41.83 23.48
N CYS A 220 -0.08 42.91 24.12
CA CYS A 220 -0.36 43.20 25.54
C CYS A 220 -0.27 44.71 25.82
N LYS A 221 -0.68 45.16 27.02
CA LYS A 221 -0.64 46.57 27.44
C LYS A 221 0.74 47.19 27.24
N ASP A 222 1.77 46.54 27.76
CA ASP A 222 3.16 47.01 27.66
C ASP A 222 3.62 47.13 26.19
N GLY A 223 3.17 46.21 25.33
CA GLY A 223 3.44 46.24 23.90
C GLY A 223 2.80 47.44 23.21
N ASP A 224 1.55 47.78 23.56
CA ASP A 224 0.86 48.95 23.03
C ASP A 224 1.53 50.25 23.49
N GLU A 225 1.87 50.36 24.79
CA GLU A 225 2.48 51.56 25.38
C GLU A 225 3.90 51.81 24.85
N LYS A 226 4.66 50.75 24.54
CA LYS A 226 6.01 50.82 23.97
C LYS A 226 6.05 50.83 22.44
N GLY A 227 4.91 50.67 21.77
CA GLY A 227 4.85 50.58 20.31
C GLY A 227 5.62 49.39 19.75
N ILE A 228 5.55 48.22 20.41
CA ILE A 228 6.21 47.00 19.94
C ILE A 228 5.47 46.49 18.71
N GLU A 229 6.19 46.29 17.61
CA GLU A 229 5.66 45.70 16.38
C GLU A 229 5.97 44.20 16.30
N TRP A 230 5.10 43.41 15.64
CA TRP A 230 5.35 41.97 15.44
C TRP A 230 6.64 41.72 14.64
N ALA A 231 6.90 42.55 13.62
CA ALA A 231 8.06 42.37 12.74
C ALA A 231 9.39 42.40 13.50
N HIS A 232 9.47 43.16 14.60
CA HIS A 232 10.67 43.26 15.44
C HIS A 232 10.86 42.07 16.38
N GLN A 233 9.91 41.13 16.42
CA GLN A 233 9.97 39.91 17.25
C GLN A 233 10.37 38.67 16.45
N ASN A 234 10.46 38.78 15.11
CA ASN A 234 10.86 37.68 14.25
C ASN A 234 12.39 37.59 14.23
N GLU A 235 12.94 36.48 14.70
CA GLU A 235 14.39 36.26 14.78
C GLU A 235 14.88 35.52 13.53
N GLU A 236 16.19 35.59 13.22
CA GLU A 236 16.78 34.82 12.11
C GLU A 236 16.52 33.31 12.26
N LYS A 237 16.61 32.80 13.49
CA LYS A 237 16.30 31.39 13.80
C LYS A 237 14.85 31.01 13.45
N ASP A 238 13.91 31.95 13.49
CA ASP A 238 12.53 31.68 13.10
C ASP A 238 12.38 31.47 11.59
N VAL A 239 13.32 31.95 10.76
CA VAL A 239 13.38 31.67 9.32
C VAL A 239 13.77 30.21 9.08
N ASP A 240 14.75 29.70 9.83
CA ASP A 240 15.26 28.34 9.67
C ASP A 240 14.29 27.30 10.25
N ASP A 241 13.65 27.63 11.37
CA ASP A 241 12.79 26.70 12.11
C ASP A 241 11.36 26.60 11.55
N HIS A 242 10.98 27.43 10.56
CA HIS A 242 9.64 27.43 9.94
C HIS A 242 9.76 27.45 8.42
N ALA A 243 9.14 26.50 7.73
CA ALA A 243 9.09 26.47 6.26
C ALA A 243 8.42 27.71 5.63
N THR A 244 7.65 28.47 6.41
CA THR A 244 7.10 29.78 5.99
C THR A 244 8.07 30.94 6.13
N ASN A 245 9.33 30.70 6.52
CA ASN A 245 10.41 31.68 6.67
C ASN A 245 10.11 32.79 7.71
N ARG A 246 9.30 32.48 8.73
CA ARG A 246 8.96 33.38 9.84
C ARG A 246 8.25 32.64 10.96
N ALA A 247 8.30 33.20 12.16
CA ALA A 247 7.40 32.83 13.25
C ALA A 247 5.93 33.15 12.89
N GLY A 248 5.01 32.52 13.61
CA GLY A 248 3.59 32.82 13.48
C GLY A 248 3.21 34.16 14.12
N ARG A 249 2.16 34.77 13.56
CA ARG A 249 1.46 35.93 14.12
C ARG A 249 0.20 35.47 14.85
N PRO A 250 -0.25 36.19 15.88
CA PRO A 250 -1.58 35.99 16.47
C PRO A 250 -2.70 35.95 15.42
N LYS A 251 -2.57 36.77 14.37
CA LYS A 251 -3.50 36.81 13.23
C LYS A 251 -3.60 35.49 12.48
N ASP A 252 -2.49 34.76 12.32
CA ASP A 252 -2.50 33.48 11.60
C ASP A 252 -3.37 32.44 12.35
N ILE A 253 -3.41 32.52 13.70
CA ILE A 253 -4.29 31.69 14.53
C ILE A 253 -5.74 32.19 14.47
N ALA A 254 -5.97 33.50 14.53
CA ALA A 254 -7.31 34.08 14.41
C ALA A 254 -7.97 33.75 13.06
N ASP A 255 -7.20 33.73 11.96
CA ASP A 255 -7.69 33.33 10.63
C ASP A 255 -8.14 31.86 10.61
N ALA A 256 -7.40 30.95 11.28
CA ALA A 256 -7.78 29.54 11.38
C ALA A 256 -9.02 29.32 12.28
N VAL A 257 -9.12 30.06 13.38
CA VAL A 257 -10.31 30.06 14.25
C VAL A 257 -11.54 30.54 13.48
N GLU A 258 -11.42 31.62 12.71
CA GLU A 258 -12.51 32.15 11.87
C GLU A 258 -12.94 31.15 10.78
N TYR A 259 -11.98 30.45 10.15
CA TYR A 259 -12.30 29.36 9.23
C TYR A 259 -13.15 28.28 9.92
N LEU A 260 -12.74 27.80 11.09
CA LEU A 260 -13.46 26.76 11.83
C LEU A 260 -14.85 27.21 12.30
N VAL A 261 -15.04 28.48 12.60
CA VAL A 261 -16.37 29.04 12.89
C VAL A 261 -17.31 28.87 11.69
N ASN A 262 -16.84 29.16 10.48
CA ASN A 262 -17.66 29.10 9.27
C ASN A 262 -17.72 27.70 8.62
N ALA A 263 -16.82 26.78 8.96
CA ALA A 263 -16.72 25.46 8.36
C ALA A 263 -17.75 24.49 8.95
N GLY A 264 -19.01 24.59 8.50
CA GLY A 264 -20.15 23.83 9.04
C GLY A 264 -20.02 22.30 8.98
N PHE A 265 -19.17 21.78 8.09
CA PHE A 265 -18.90 20.34 7.95
C PHE A 265 -17.62 19.87 8.69
N VAL A 266 -16.94 20.77 9.42
CA VAL A 266 -15.70 20.45 10.14
C VAL A 266 -15.98 20.33 11.65
N THR A 267 -15.80 19.12 12.18
CA THR A 267 -15.84 18.78 13.62
C THR A 267 -14.86 17.63 13.89
N GLY A 268 -14.33 17.53 15.10
CA GLY A 268 -13.38 16.48 15.48
C GLY A 268 -11.96 16.67 14.91
N GLN A 269 -11.63 17.86 14.40
CA GLN A 269 -10.34 18.11 13.74
C GLN A 269 -9.39 18.95 14.58
N ALA A 270 -8.11 18.58 14.59
CA ALA A 270 -7.00 19.38 15.08
C ALA A 270 -6.23 19.98 13.89
N ILE A 271 -6.22 21.30 13.76
CA ILE A 271 -5.52 22.01 12.69
C ILE A 271 -4.23 22.62 13.24
N THR A 272 -3.09 22.13 12.78
CA THR A 272 -1.77 22.66 13.13
C THR A 272 -1.44 23.90 12.30
N VAL A 273 -1.14 25.01 12.97
CA VAL A 273 -0.81 26.30 12.37
C VAL A 273 0.55 26.75 12.92
N ASP A 274 1.61 26.18 12.35
CA ASP A 274 2.96 26.24 12.91
C ASP A 274 4.03 26.65 11.88
N GLY A 275 3.63 27.12 10.70
CA GLY A 275 4.59 27.47 9.64
C GLY A 275 5.43 26.30 9.15
N GLY A 276 5.04 25.04 9.40
CA GLY A 276 5.81 23.84 9.07
C GLY A 276 6.91 23.49 10.08
N ALA A 277 6.90 24.07 11.28
CA ALA A 277 7.94 23.86 12.30
C ALA A 277 8.05 22.40 12.78
N VAL A 278 6.93 21.70 12.97
CA VAL A 278 6.91 20.26 13.31
C VAL A 278 7.47 19.42 12.16
N ARG A 279 7.36 19.91 10.92
CA ARG A 279 7.83 19.21 9.71
C ARG A 279 9.31 19.45 9.41
N THR A 280 9.94 20.45 10.03
CA THR A 280 11.33 20.86 9.77
C THR A 280 12.30 20.53 10.91
N ASN A 281 11.85 20.56 12.18
CA ASN A 281 12.73 20.43 13.36
C ASN A 281 13.26 19.01 13.68
N VAL A 282 12.92 17.98 12.90
CA VAL A 282 13.43 16.61 13.12
C VAL A 282 14.95 16.53 12.94
N PHE A 283 15.57 17.45 12.19
CA PHE A 283 17.00 17.42 11.87
C PHE A 283 17.94 17.85 13.02
N SER A 284 17.51 18.66 13.99
CA SER A 284 18.40 19.31 14.97
C SER A 284 18.62 18.48 16.25
N MET A 285 17.58 17.82 16.79
CA MET A 285 17.71 17.02 18.03
C MET A 285 18.46 15.71 17.83
N LEU A 286 18.38 15.10 16.64
CA LEU A 286 19.06 13.84 16.34
C LEU A 286 20.60 13.98 16.38
N TYR A 287 21.15 15.14 16.02
CA TYR A 287 22.60 15.38 16.04
C TYR A 287 23.17 15.44 17.46
N SER A 288 22.41 15.92 18.44
CA SER A 288 22.92 16.14 19.81
C SER A 288 22.90 14.86 20.64
N SER A 289 21.86 14.04 20.48
CA SER A 289 21.70 12.78 21.22
C SER A 289 22.57 11.64 20.66
N LEU A 290 22.82 11.61 19.34
CA LEU A 290 23.76 10.66 18.74
C LEU A 290 25.22 10.94 19.14
N PHE A 291 25.58 12.18 19.42
CA PHE A 291 26.95 12.55 19.82
C PHE A 291 27.30 12.03 21.23
N LEU A 292 26.33 12.02 22.16
CA LEU A 292 26.54 11.51 23.52
C LEU A 292 26.65 9.97 23.57
N LEU A 293 25.87 9.26 22.75
CA LEU A 293 25.89 7.80 22.66
C LEU A 293 27.14 7.26 21.93
N ALA A 294 27.68 7.99 20.96
CA ALA A 294 28.94 7.63 20.29
C ALA A 294 30.18 7.77 21.20
N VAL A 295 30.17 8.75 22.12
CA VAL A 295 31.28 8.98 23.06
C VAL A 295 31.32 7.93 24.17
N GLN A 296 30.16 7.39 24.61
CA GLN A 296 30.11 6.33 25.63
C GLN A 296 30.43 4.91 25.12
N SER A 297 30.41 4.68 23.80
CA SER A 297 30.60 3.36 23.18
C SER A 297 31.99 3.15 22.54
N GLY A 298 32.93 4.09 22.72
CA GLY A 298 34.30 3.95 22.19
C GLY A 298 34.40 3.98 20.66
N LEU A 299 33.35 4.42 19.96
CA LEU A 299 33.30 4.54 18.52
C LEU A 299 33.93 5.87 18.07
N THR A 300 35.08 5.81 17.42
CA THR A 300 35.66 6.95 16.70
C THR A 300 34.77 7.33 15.50
N VAL A 301 34.03 8.44 15.62
CA VAL A 301 33.46 9.15 14.47
C VAL A 301 34.55 10.02 13.87
N LYS A 302 35.19 9.58 12.77
CA LYS A 302 36.00 10.48 11.94
C LYS A 302 35.05 11.34 11.12
N GLY A 303 35.11 12.65 11.34
CA GLY A 303 34.24 13.63 10.72
C GLY A 303 34.21 13.53 9.19
N ALA A 304 33.01 13.33 8.66
CA ALA A 304 32.71 13.74 7.31
C ALA A 304 32.62 15.27 7.32
N LYS A 305 33.49 15.93 6.55
CA LYS A 305 33.34 17.36 6.25
C LYS A 305 31.95 17.58 5.67
N ALA A 306 31.24 18.56 6.19
CA ALA A 306 30.04 19.10 5.55
C ALA A 306 30.41 19.62 4.15
N SER A 307 30.11 18.84 3.11
CA SER A 307 30.04 19.34 1.74
C SER A 307 28.58 19.62 1.44
N SER A 308 28.30 20.90 1.15
CA SER A 308 27.21 21.46 0.35
C SER A 308 25.80 20.85 0.49
N SER A 309 24.83 21.74 0.71
CA SER A 309 23.38 21.53 0.61
C SER A 309 22.98 20.41 -0.37
N PRO A 310 22.05 19.51 -0.02
CA PRO A 310 21.69 18.39 -0.88
C PRO A 310 21.07 18.92 -2.17
N SER A 311 21.84 18.87 -3.26
CA SER A 311 21.32 18.99 -4.61
C SER A 311 20.42 17.80 -4.88
N HIS A 312 19.22 18.03 -5.43
CA HIS A 312 18.47 16.96 -6.08
C HIS A 312 19.37 16.32 -7.15
N GLU A 313 19.86 15.12 -6.90
CA GLU A 313 20.74 14.43 -7.85
C GLU A 313 19.94 13.98 -9.08
N LYS A 314 20.60 14.03 -10.24
CA LYS A 314 20.09 13.48 -11.48
C LYS A 314 19.84 11.97 -11.30
N ARG A 315 18.65 11.47 -11.68
CA ARG A 315 18.36 10.02 -11.70
C ARG A 315 19.43 9.29 -12.50
N ALA A 316 19.89 8.14 -12.00
CA ALA A 316 20.97 7.41 -12.66
C ALA A 316 20.43 6.51 -13.78
N LEU A 317 19.21 5.98 -13.63
CA LEU A 317 18.52 5.24 -14.70
C LEU A 317 17.67 6.17 -15.56
N ASP A 318 17.82 6.04 -16.89
CA ASP A 318 16.87 6.62 -17.84
C ASP A 318 15.65 5.69 -17.97
N THR A 319 14.70 5.86 -17.03
CA THR A 319 13.49 5.03 -16.96
C THR A 319 12.65 5.09 -18.24
N SER A 320 12.68 6.22 -18.96
CA SER A 320 11.98 6.36 -20.24
C SER A 320 12.65 5.55 -21.34
N ALA A 321 13.98 5.64 -21.48
CA ALA A 321 14.73 4.85 -22.45
C ALA A 321 14.61 3.34 -22.18
N ILE A 322 14.69 2.94 -20.90
CA ILE A 322 14.49 1.55 -20.49
C ILE A 322 13.08 1.08 -20.83
N ALA A 323 12.05 1.86 -20.50
CA ALA A 323 10.67 1.48 -20.80
C ALA A 323 10.45 1.31 -22.30
N THR A 324 10.98 2.21 -23.12
CA THR A 324 10.91 2.10 -24.58
C THR A 324 11.70 0.89 -25.10
N LYS A 325 12.89 0.61 -24.58
CA LYS A 325 13.70 -0.56 -24.97
C LYS A 325 12.94 -1.86 -24.74
N TYR A 326 12.36 -2.04 -23.56
CA TYR A 326 11.76 -3.32 -23.20
C TYR A 326 10.31 -3.44 -23.64
N PHE A 327 9.52 -2.37 -23.60
CA PHE A 327 8.07 -2.42 -23.81
C PHE A 327 7.60 -1.74 -25.10
N GLY A 328 8.50 -1.10 -25.85
CA GLY A 328 8.18 -0.46 -27.13
C GLY A 328 7.08 0.59 -26.99
N ASN A 329 6.07 0.49 -27.86
CA ASN A 329 4.90 1.38 -27.85
C ASN A 329 4.02 1.24 -26.61
N ASP A 330 4.21 0.16 -25.87
CA ASP A 330 3.43 -0.15 -24.68
C ASP A 330 4.05 0.41 -23.38
N ALA A 331 5.23 1.03 -23.51
CA ALA A 331 5.96 1.71 -22.44
C ALA A 331 5.13 2.65 -21.54
N PRO A 332 4.14 3.43 -22.04
CA PRO A 332 3.37 4.34 -21.19
C PRO A 332 2.65 3.66 -20.02
N TRP A 333 2.26 2.38 -20.15
CA TRP A 333 1.67 1.65 -19.03
C TRP A 333 2.69 1.44 -17.91
N TYR A 334 3.95 1.14 -18.23
CA TYR A 334 4.99 0.77 -17.26
C TYR A 334 5.62 1.97 -16.55
N LYS A 335 5.74 3.12 -17.23
CA LYS A 335 6.53 4.28 -16.81
C LYS A 335 6.33 4.70 -15.35
N ASP A 336 5.09 4.74 -14.90
CA ASP A 336 4.75 5.21 -13.55
C ASP A 336 4.31 4.08 -12.60
N ARG A 337 4.43 2.82 -13.06
CA ARG A 337 3.88 1.63 -12.37
C ARG A 337 4.94 0.71 -11.80
N ILE A 338 6.07 0.52 -12.49
CA ILE A 338 7.04 -0.49 -12.09
C ILE A 338 8.24 0.11 -11.37
N ALA A 339 8.88 -0.70 -10.53
CA ALA A 339 10.26 -0.45 -10.13
C ALA A 339 11.21 -0.71 -11.31
N TYR A 340 12.21 0.13 -11.49
CA TYR A 340 13.23 -0.03 -12.53
C TYR A 340 14.46 -0.71 -11.94
N PHE A 341 15.08 -1.61 -12.71
CA PHE A 341 16.21 -2.40 -12.25
C PHE A 341 17.22 -2.64 -13.36
N GLU A 342 18.51 -2.56 -13.04
CA GLU A 342 19.57 -3.16 -13.84
C GLU A 342 20.64 -3.78 -12.95
N CYS A 343 21.38 -4.74 -13.49
CA CYS A 343 22.61 -5.23 -12.88
C CYS A 343 23.67 -5.59 -13.93
N SER A 344 24.84 -5.99 -13.48
CA SER A 344 25.95 -6.37 -14.37
C SER A 344 25.73 -7.69 -15.13
N ASP A 345 24.67 -8.45 -14.80
CA ASP A 345 24.22 -9.59 -15.58
C ASP A 345 23.00 -9.17 -16.43
N SER A 346 23.21 -9.02 -17.73
CA SER A 346 22.17 -8.49 -18.61
C SER A 346 20.98 -9.43 -18.74
N GLN A 347 21.16 -10.75 -18.62
CA GLN A 347 20.04 -11.69 -18.73
C GLN A 347 19.11 -11.59 -17.52
N ILE A 348 19.65 -11.37 -16.32
CA ILE A 348 18.82 -11.09 -15.13
C ILE A 348 17.98 -9.83 -15.36
N THR A 349 18.60 -8.78 -15.94
CA THR A 349 17.90 -7.53 -16.26
C THR A 349 16.81 -7.75 -17.33
N ASP A 350 17.11 -8.51 -18.38
CA ASP A 350 16.16 -8.79 -19.45
C ASP A 350 14.96 -9.61 -18.95
N VAL A 351 15.20 -10.64 -18.12
CA VAL A 351 14.14 -11.43 -17.50
C VAL A 351 13.31 -10.59 -16.52
N TYR A 352 13.93 -9.70 -15.73
CA TYR A 352 13.19 -8.79 -14.85
C TYR A 352 12.13 -7.97 -15.61
N TYR A 353 12.51 -7.37 -16.75
CA TYR A 353 11.56 -6.60 -17.56
C TYR A 353 10.56 -7.48 -18.33
N TYR A 354 10.98 -8.67 -18.75
CA TYR A 354 10.06 -9.66 -19.32
C TYR A 354 8.98 -10.10 -18.31
N ARG A 355 9.35 -10.24 -17.04
CA ARG A 355 8.42 -10.62 -15.97
C ARG A 355 7.40 -9.53 -15.66
N TRP A 356 7.77 -8.27 -15.82
CA TRP A 356 6.78 -7.18 -15.85
C TRP A 356 5.85 -7.24 -17.08
N LYS A 357 6.30 -7.76 -18.24
CA LYS A 357 5.40 -8.03 -19.38
C LYS A 357 4.40 -9.13 -19.08
N ILE A 358 4.84 -10.22 -18.45
CA ILE A 358 3.93 -11.27 -17.98
C ILE A 358 2.92 -10.68 -16.99
N PHE A 359 3.39 -10.00 -15.94
CA PHE A 359 2.50 -9.33 -14.97
C PHE A 359 1.46 -8.46 -15.69
N ARG A 360 1.93 -7.65 -16.65
CA ARG A 360 1.20 -6.99 -17.75
C ARG A 360 0.00 -7.80 -18.26
N ALA A 361 0.36 -8.76 -19.10
CA ALA A 361 -0.55 -9.54 -19.93
C ALA A 361 -1.62 -10.27 -19.11
N HIS A 362 -1.29 -10.65 -17.87
CA HIS A 362 -2.18 -11.38 -16.98
C HIS A 362 -3.12 -10.49 -16.15
N GLN A 363 -3.06 -9.16 -16.27
CA GLN A 363 -4.05 -8.28 -15.63
C GLN A 363 -5.35 -8.27 -16.44
N ARG A 364 -6.37 -8.99 -15.96
CA ARG A 364 -7.72 -8.96 -16.52
C ARG A 364 -8.57 -7.91 -15.83
N ASP A 365 -9.15 -7.01 -16.61
CA ASP A 365 -10.08 -5.98 -16.15
C ASP A 365 -11.51 -6.54 -16.06
N LEU A 366 -12.11 -6.50 -14.88
CA LEU A 366 -13.48 -6.96 -14.62
C LEU A 366 -14.48 -5.79 -14.58
N GLY A 367 -14.09 -4.62 -15.12
CA GLY A 367 -14.89 -3.41 -15.12
C GLY A 367 -15.11 -2.87 -13.71
N ALA A 368 -16.38 -2.81 -13.27
CA ALA A 368 -16.72 -2.29 -11.94
C ALA A 368 -16.17 -3.14 -10.78
N LYS A 369 -15.78 -4.38 -11.05
CA LYS A 369 -15.21 -5.31 -10.04
C LYS A 369 -13.69 -5.18 -9.87
N GLY A 370 -13.03 -4.32 -10.65
CA GLY A 370 -11.58 -4.10 -10.56
C GLY A 370 -10.78 -5.10 -11.40
N TYR A 371 -9.52 -5.35 -11.01
CA TYR A 371 -8.60 -6.23 -11.73
C TYR A 371 -8.36 -7.54 -11.00
N ILE A 372 -8.06 -8.60 -11.75
CA ILE A 372 -7.46 -9.84 -11.24
C ILE A 372 -6.17 -10.16 -12.00
N SER A 373 -5.33 -11.02 -11.41
CA SER A 373 -4.24 -11.69 -12.13
C SER A 373 -4.68 -13.09 -12.54
N THR A 374 -4.63 -13.41 -13.83
CA THR A 374 -4.84 -14.77 -14.34
C THR A 374 -3.54 -15.56 -14.30
N GLU A 375 -3.63 -16.88 -14.31
CA GLU A 375 -2.46 -17.77 -14.39
C GLU A 375 -2.12 -18.15 -15.84
N PHE A 376 -3.14 -18.49 -16.62
CA PHE A 376 -3.08 -18.69 -18.06
C PHE A 376 -3.60 -17.45 -18.80
N LEU A 377 -3.08 -17.18 -20.00
CA LEU A 377 -3.60 -16.12 -20.87
C LEU A 377 -4.86 -16.56 -21.61
N ASP A 378 -4.88 -17.80 -22.07
CA ASP A 378 -6.08 -18.45 -22.61
C ASP A 378 -6.87 -19.12 -21.49
N ASP A 379 -8.18 -19.22 -21.67
CA ASP A 379 -9.05 -19.89 -20.71
C ASP A 379 -8.78 -21.40 -20.64
N VAL A 380 -8.77 -21.93 -19.42
CA VAL A 380 -8.65 -23.37 -19.14
C VAL A 380 -9.91 -23.88 -18.45
N SER A 381 -10.27 -25.14 -18.67
CA SER A 381 -11.58 -25.66 -18.25
C SER A 381 -11.79 -25.83 -16.74
N TRP A 382 -10.74 -25.67 -15.93
CA TRP A 382 -10.77 -25.83 -14.47
C TRP A 382 -10.64 -24.50 -13.72
N GLN A 383 -10.60 -23.38 -14.43
CA GLN A 383 -10.64 -22.06 -13.81
C GLN A 383 -12.02 -21.71 -13.27
N LEU A 384 -12.07 -20.75 -12.35
CA LEU A 384 -13.33 -20.24 -11.85
C LEU A 384 -13.99 -19.29 -12.87
N GLU A 385 -15.12 -19.72 -13.39
CA GLU A 385 -15.98 -18.94 -14.28
C GLU A 385 -16.84 -17.92 -13.51
N PRO A 386 -17.13 -16.72 -14.05
CA PRO A 386 -16.70 -16.16 -15.34
C PRO A 386 -15.33 -15.46 -15.34
N TRP A 387 -14.56 -15.59 -14.26
CA TRP A 387 -13.44 -14.69 -13.96
C TRP A 387 -12.14 -15.09 -14.64
N ALA A 388 -11.95 -16.39 -14.90
CA ALA A 388 -10.65 -16.97 -15.24
C ALA A 388 -9.63 -16.85 -14.10
N SER A 389 -10.09 -16.99 -12.85
CA SER A 389 -9.22 -16.99 -11.67
C SER A 389 -8.91 -18.41 -11.22
N LEU A 390 -7.66 -18.62 -10.80
CA LEU A 390 -7.15 -19.80 -10.09
C LEU A 390 -6.43 -19.31 -8.82
N ASN A 391 -6.51 -20.08 -7.73
CA ASN A 391 -6.05 -19.62 -6.42
C ASN A 391 -4.64 -20.11 -6.02
N ASP A 392 -4.11 -21.16 -6.63
CA ASP A 392 -2.79 -21.75 -6.36
C ASP A 392 -1.60 -20.78 -6.53
N ALA A 393 -1.56 -19.98 -7.59
CA ALA A 393 -0.48 -19.01 -7.81
C ALA A 393 -0.74 -17.62 -7.18
N THR A 394 -1.84 -17.44 -6.43
CA THR A 394 -2.22 -16.14 -5.84
C THR A 394 -1.06 -15.49 -5.07
N GLY A 395 -0.33 -16.28 -4.29
CA GLY A 395 0.77 -15.77 -3.50
C GLY A 395 1.91 -15.17 -4.35
N PHE A 396 2.22 -15.77 -5.50
CA PHE A 396 3.22 -15.21 -6.42
C PHE A 396 2.70 -13.96 -7.13
N HIS A 397 1.44 -13.96 -7.59
CA HIS A 397 0.84 -12.79 -8.22
C HIS A 397 0.88 -11.57 -7.30
N VAL A 398 0.51 -11.77 -6.02
CA VAL A 398 0.53 -10.72 -5.01
C VAL A 398 1.97 -10.29 -4.66
N ALA A 399 2.90 -11.24 -4.55
CA ALA A 399 4.31 -10.95 -4.27
C ALA A 399 5.02 -10.18 -5.40
N GLU A 400 4.66 -10.43 -6.66
CA GLU A 400 5.13 -9.61 -7.79
C GLU A 400 4.43 -8.24 -7.79
N GLY A 401 3.10 -8.25 -7.60
CA GLY A 401 2.25 -7.06 -7.64
C GLY A 401 2.46 -6.06 -6.51
N ARG A 402 2.99 -6.48 -5.35
CA ARG A 402 3.31 -5.56 -4.23
C ARG A 402 4.39 -4.53 -4.58
N TRP A 403 5.19 -4.80 -5.60
CA TRP A 403 6.20 -3.86 -6.13
C TRP A 403 5.65 -2.95 -7.24
N ASN A 404 4.37 -3.11 -7.61
CA ASN A 404 3.68 -2.20 -8.52
C ASN A 404 3.18 -0.99 -7.74
N ARG A 405 3.53 0.20 -8.22
CA ARG A 405 3.16 1.49 -7.63
C ARG A 405 1.66 1.78 -7.82
N ASP A 406 1.05 1.22 -8.85
CA ASP A 406 -0.39 1.23 -9.05
C ASP A 406 -1.01 0.04 -8.31
N ARG A 407 -1.28 0.25 -7.01
CA ARG A 407 -1.71 -0.82 -6.10
C ARG A 407 -3.05 -1.44 -6.46
N ARG A 408 -3.83 -0.87 -7.39
CA ARG A 408 -5.12 -1.43 -7.84
C ARG A 408 -5.00 -2.89 -8.28
N PHE A 409 -3.96 -3.23 -9.05
CA PHE A 409 -3.77 -4.60 -9.55
C PHE A 409 -3.66 -5.63 -8.43
N LYS A 410 -2.99 -5.25 -7.33
CA LYS A 410 -2.83 -6.09 -6.15
C LYS A 410 -4.05 -6.01 -5.21
N ASP A 411 -4.52 -4.80 -4.90
CA ASP A 411 -5.63 -4.55 -3.96
C ASP A 411 -6.97 -5.11 -4.48
N ASP A 412 -7.22 -5.01 -5.80
CA ASP A 412 -8.45 -5.50 -6.42
C ASP A 412 -8.42 -7.01 -6.54
N TYR A 413 -7.26 -7.57 -6.88
CA TYR A 413 -7.10 -9.01 -6.93
C TYR A 413 -7.29 -9.64 -5.54
N LEU A 414 -6.66 -9.07 -4.51
CA LEU A 414 -6.90 -9.49 -3.11
C LEU A 414 -8.36 -9.34 -2.71
N THR A 415 -9.03 -8.26 -3.15
CA THR A 415 -10.47 -8.08 -2.92
C THR A 415 -11.27 -9.21 -3.57
N HIS A 416 -11.00 -9.53 -4.84
CA HIS A 416 -11.67 -10.63 -5.55
C HIS A 416 -11.48 -11.96 -4.84
N MET A 417 -10.23 -12.36 -4.58
CA MET A 417 -9.92 -13.63 -3.93
C MET A 417 -10.61 -13.76 -2.57
N LEU A 418 -10.52 -12.73 -1.72
CA LEU A 418 -11.10 -12.74 -0.37
C LEU A 418 -12.62 -12.55 -0.31
N THR A 419 -13.28 -12.25 -1.43
CA THR A 419 -14.74 -12.07 -1.49
C THR A 419 -15.44 -13.05 -2.43
N GLY A 420 -14.76 -14.14 -2.81
CA GLY A 420 -15.36 -15.26 -3.55
C GLY A 420 -14.54 -15.77 -4.73
N GLY A 421 -13.36 -15.23 -4.98
CA GLY A 421 -12.42 -15.72 -5.99
C GLY A 421 -11.58 -16.92 -5.53
N ASP A 422 -11.50 -17.15 -4.23
CA ASP A 422 -10.88 -18.33 -3.61
C ASP A 422 -11.97 -19.31 -3.15
N ASP A 423 -12.10 -20.42 -3.87
CA ASP A 423 -13.01 -21.52 -3.58
C ASP A 423 -12.31 -22.69 -2.86
N ARG A 424 -11.06 -22.51 -2.43
CA ARG A 424 -10.17 -23.53 -1.87
C ARG A 424 -9.91 -24.70 -2.82
N HIS A 425 -9.99 -24.48 -4.14
CA HIS A 425 -9.66 -25.52 -5.11
C HIS A 425 -8.22 -25.98 -4.95
N PHE A 426 -7.31 -25.05 -4.69
CA PHE A 426 -5.94 -25.35 -4.29
C PHE A 426 -5.59 -24.83 -2.90
N THR A 427 -4.52 -25.35 -2.30
CA THR A 427 -3.94 -24.77 -1.09
C THR A 427 -3.15 -23.50 -1.42
N ASP A 428 -3.19 -22.52 -0.52
CA ASP A 428 -2.47 -21.26 -0.70
C ASP A 428 -2.07 -20.61 0.62
N TYR A 429 -1.33 -19.51 0.51
CA TYR A 429 -0.85 -18.67 1.60
C TYR A 429 -1.35 -17.22 1.46
N ILE A 430 -2.63 -17.03 1.11
CA ILE A 430 -3.16 -15.69 0.79
C ILE A 430 -3.11 -14.71 1.98
N GLN A 431 -3.35 -15.17 3.22
CA GLN A 431 -3.26 -14.30 4.40
C GLN A 431 -1.82 -13.80 4.61
N ASP A 432 -0.82 -14.67 4.40
CA ASP A 432 0.59 -14.28 4.42
C ASP A 432 0.91 -13.29 3.28
N SER A 433 0.31 -13.47 2.11
CA SER A 433 0.46 -12.55 0.97
C SER A 433 -0.11 -11.16 1.26
N VAL A 434 -1.23 -11.06 1.98
CA VAL A 434 -1.78 -9.79 2.48
C VAL A 434 -0.81 -9.13 3.45
N TRP A 435 -0.25 -9.89 4.41
CA TRP A 435 0.76 -9.38 5.33
C TRP A 435 2.02 -8.91 4.59
N GLY A 436 2.53 -9.70 3.65
CA GLY A 436 3.69 -9.37 2.83
C GLY A 436 3.49 -8.12 1.95
N SER A 437 2.26 -7.85 1.53
CA SER A 437 1.87 -6.61 0.84
C SER A 437 1.90 -5.40 1.77
N TYR A 438 1.33 -5.57 2.97
CA TYR A 438 1.33 -4.54 4.01
C TYR A 438 2.76 -4.14 4.42
N LEU A 439 3.69 -5.10 4.49
CA LEU A 439 5.10 -4.80 4.79
C LEU A 439 5.76 -3.87 3.76
N VAL A 440 5.23 -3.79 2.54
CA VAL A 440 5.75 -2.94 1.46
C VAL A 440 5.01 -1.61 1.38
N ASP A 441 3.68 -1.59 1.43
CA ASP A 441 2.92 -0.33 1.26
C ASP A 441 2.56 0.38 2.58
N ASN A 442 2.51 -0.34 3.70
CA ASN A 442 2.06 0.11 5.01
C ASN A 442 0.57 0.56 5.04
N ASP A 443 -0.29 0.00 4.18
CA ASP A 443 -1.73 0.30 4.13
C ASP A 443 -2.54 -0.54 5.13
N VAL A 444 -2.62 -0.09 6.38
CA VAL A 444 -3.39 -0.77 7.43
C VAL A 444 -4.86 -0.95 7.05
N PRO A 445 -5.60 0.08 6.58
CA PRO A 445 -6.97 -0.10 6.12
C PRO A 445 -7.14 -1.21 5.08
N SER A 446 -6.33 -1.23 4.02
CA SER A 446 -6.43 -2.26 2.98
C SER A 446 -6.07 -3.65 3.49
N ALA A 447 -5.03 -3.76 4.32
CA ALA A 447 -4.57 -5.05 4.88
C ALA A 447 -5.57 -5.68 5.87
N THR A 448 -6.37 -4.87 6.55
CA THR A 448 -7.28 -5.33 7.61
C THR A 448 -8.74 -5.37 7.19
N LYS A 449 -9.08 -4.78 6.04
CA LYS A 449 -10.44 -4.67 5.49
C LYS A 449 -11.20 -5.99 5.45
N TYR A 450 -10.51 -7.09 5.14
CA TYR A 450 -11.09 -8.43 4.96
C TYR A 450 -10.64 -9.43 6.02
N LEU A 451 -10.29 -8.95 7.23
CA LEU A 451 -9.78 -9.82 8.30
C LEU A 451 -10.78 -10.92 8.69
N ASP A 452 -12.08 -10.64 8.67
CA ASP A 452 -13.11 -11.65 8.99
C ASP A 452 -13.23 -12.73 7.91
N GLN A 453 -13.15 -12.35 6.63
CA GLN A 453 -13.14 -13.27 5.50
C GLN A 453 -11.88 -14.14 5.53
N MET A 454 -10.71 -13.54 5.79
CA MET A 454 -9.45 -14.27 5.95
C MET A 454 -9.51 -15.30 7.08
N LYS A 455 -10.11 -14.95 8.23
CA LYS A 455 -10.35 -15.91 9.33
C LYS A 455 -11.33 -17.01 8.92
N THR A 456 -12.37 -16.67 8.17
CA THR A 456 -13.37 -17.65 7.71
C THR A 456 -12.73 -18.66 6.78
N LEU A 457 -12.03 -18.18 5.75
CA LEU A 457 -11.28 -19.00 4.79
C LEU A 457 -10.28 -19.93 5.49
N TYR A 458 -9.48 -19.40 6.42
CA TYR A 458 -8.54 -20.21 7.20
C TYR A 458 -9.25 -21.34 7.98
N ASN A 459 -10.35 -21.02 8.65
CA ASN A 459 -11.05 -22.00 9.49
C ASN A 459 -11.84 -23.04 8.68
N GLN A 460 -12.17 -22.76 7.42
CA GLN A 460 -12.83 -23.74 6.55
C GLN A 460 -11.94 -24.94 6.25
N TRP A 461 -10.61 -24.76 6.21
CA TRP A 461 -9.63 -25.84 6.04
C TRP A 461 -9.61 -26.87 7.19
N VAL A 462 -10.46 -26.74 8.21
CA VAL A 462 -10.62 -27.74 9.27
C VAL A 462 -11.08 -29.11 8.73
N ASP A 463 -11.75 -29.14 7.58
CA ASP A 463 -12.12 -30.36 6.85
C ASP A 463 -10.90 -31.15 6.34
N HIS A 464 -9.75 -30.49 6.21
CA HIS A 464 -8.44 -31.07 5.86
C HIS A 464 -7.48 -31.18 7.05
N PHE A 465 -7.96 -31.06 8.28
CA PHE A 465 -7.12 -31.13 9.49
C PHE A 465 -7.31 -32.42 10.28
N ASP A 466 -6.24 -33.17 10.54
CA ASP A 466 -6.27 -34.34 11.43
C ASP A 466 -5.86 -33.92 12.85
N SER A 467 -6.86 -33.79 13.73
CA SER A 467 -6.62 -33.38 15.13
C SER A 467 -5.75 -34.36 15.93
N SER A 468 -5.70 -35.64 15.56
CA SER A 468 -4.86 -36.64 16.25
C SER A 468 -3.37 -36.48 15.94
N LYS A 469 -3.06 -35.88 14.78
CA LYS A 469 -1.70 -35.57 14.33
C LYS A 469 -1.35 -34.09 14.51
N GLY A 470 -2.37 -33.24 14.58
CA GLY A 470 -2.23 -31.79 14.57
C GLY A 470 -1.59 -31.27 13.28
N LEU A 471 -1.93 -31.90 12.14
CA LEU A 471 -1.41 -31.60 10.81
C LEU A 471 -2.54 -31.57 9.79
N TYR A 472 -2.38 -30.72 8.79
CA TYR A 472 -3.22 -30.66 7.59
C TYR A 472 -2.79 -31.73 6.58
N TRP A 473 -3.74 -32.22 5.79
CA TRP A 473 -3.52 -33.20 4.74
C TRP A 473 -4.33 -32.86 3.50
N VAL A 474 -3.76 -33.14 2.34
CA VAL A 474 -4.40 -32.99 1.02
C VAL A 474 -3.83 -34.03 0.06
N GLU A 475 -4.55 -34.29 -1.03
CA GLU A 475 -3.94 -34.94 -2.19
C GLU A 475 -3.05 -33.93 -2.96
N PRO A 476 -2.01 -34.40 -3.68
CA PRO A 476 -1.05 -33.52 -4.35
C PRO A 476 -1.65 -32.63 -5.44
N LEU A 477 -2.75 -33.06 -6.08
CA LEU A 477 -3.46 -32.25 -7.07
C LEU A 477 -3.98 -30.95 -6.47
N LEU A 478 -4.52 -30.99 -5.24
CA LEU A 478 -5.00 -29.80 -4.52
C LEU A 478 -3.85 -28.90 -4.03
N ASP A 479 -2.59 -29.31 -4.18
CA ASP A 479 -1.41 -28.47 -4.00
C ASP A 479 -0.85 -27.94 -5.34
N ALA A 480 -1.57 -28.14 -6.45
CA ALA A 480 -1.10 -27.93 -7.82
C ALA A 480 0.19 -28.71 -8.15
N THR A 481 0.33 -29.91 -7.59
CA THR A 481 1.54 -30.77 -7.69
C THR A 481 1.20 -32.23 -7.99
N GLU A 482 0.39 -32.48 -9.01
CA GLU A 482 0.03 -33.83 -9.46
C GLU A 482 1.23 -34.73 -9.83
N TYR A 483 1.09 -36.04 -9.67
CA TYR A 483 2.15 -37.02 -9.91
C TYR A 483 3.37 -36.87 -8.98
N THR A 484 3.17 -36.58 -7.70
CA THR A 484 4.24 -36.67 -6.68
C THR A 484 4.45 -38.13 -6.25
N ILE A 485 5.46 -38.37 -5.40
CA ILE A 485 5.70 -39.69 -4.83
C ILE A 485 4.44 -40.22 -4.13
N SER A 486 3.71 -39.39 -3.40
CA SER A 486 2.59 -39.86 -2.59
C SER A 486 1.42 -40.40 -3.43
N SER A 487 1.02 -39.71 -4.50
CA SER A 487 -0.06 -40.16 -5.39
C SER A 487 0.37 -41.34 -6.24
N ILE A 488 1.63 -41.35 -6.70
CA ILE A 488 2.15 -42.45 -7.51
C ILE A 488 2.29 -43.74 -6.70
N ASP A 489 2.85 -43.68 -5.50
CA ASP A 489 2.99 -44.86 -4.66
C ASP A 489 1.60 -45.39 -4.21
N ALA A 490 0.66 -44.50 -3.90
CA ALA A 490 -0.70 -44.89 -3.53
C ALA A 490 -1.46 -45.60 -4.66
N SER A 491 -1.09 -45.39 -5.92
CA SER A 491 -1.66 -46.10 -7.08
C SER A 491 -0.94 -47.43 -7.41
N GLY A 492 0.13 -47.77 -6.68
CA GLY A 492 1.03 -48.87 -7.03
C GLY A 492 1.88 -48.57 -8.28
N GLY A 493 2.15 -47.30 -8.56
CA GLY A 493 2.96 -46.85 -9.68
C GLY A 493 2.26 -46.78 -11.03
N LYS A 494 0.93 -46.96 -11.06
CA LYS A 494 0.12 -47.07 -12.28
C LYS A 494 -0.44 -45.73 -12.76
N ASP A 495 -0.69 -44.82 -11.83
CA ASP A 495 -1.20 -43.46 -12.05
C ASP A 495 -0.56 -42.52 -11.02
N GLY A 496 -0.90 -41.24 -11.03
CA GLY A 496 -0.56 -40.27 -10.00
C GLY A 496 -1.32 -38.94 -10.12
N PHE A 497 -2.33 -38.87 -10.99
CA PHE A 497 -3.09 -37.63 -11.20
C PHE A 497 -3.93 -37.26 -9.97
N THR A 498 -4.62 -38.24 -9.37
CA THR A 498 -5.42 -38.08 -8.15
C THR A 498 -5.01 -39.06 -7.06
N GLY A 499 -5.51 -38.82 -5.84
CA GLY A 499 -5.29 -39.65 -4.67
C GLY A 499 -3.92 -39.42 -4.01
N GLY A 500 -3.56 -40.32 -3.09
CA GLY A 500 -2.33 -40.17 -2.32
C GLY A 500 -2.39 -39.05 -1.28
N ASP A 501 -3.56 -38.85 -0.66
CA ASP A 501 -3.73 -37.96 0.49
C ASP A 501 -2.58 -38.14 1.48
N ALA A 502 -1.93 -37.03 1.79
CA ALA A 502 -0.75 -37.03 2.65
C ALA A 502 -0.70 -35.80 3.55
N PHE A 503 -0.03 -35.95 4.68
CA PHE A 503 0.42 -34.84 5.51
C PHE A 503 1.66 -34.23 4.86
N ARG A 504 1.46 -33.19 4.04
CA ARG A 504 2.50 -32.62 3.17
C ARG A 504 3.20 -31.42 3.83
N PRO A 505 4.52 -31.21 3.63
CA PRO A 505 5.20 -30.00 4.05
C PRO A 505 4.58 -28.71 3.49
N SER A 506 3.98 -28.76 2.30
CA SER A 506 3.29 -27.65 1.62
C SER A 506 2.14 -27.06 2.43
N VAL A 507 0.98 -27.73 2.44
CA VAL A 507 -0.23 -27.22 3.09
C VAL A 507 0.00 -26.85 4.55
N ASN A 508 0.86 -27.60 5.27
CA ASN A 508 1.18 -27.27 6.65
C ASN A 508 2.03 -26.00 6.78
N SER A 509 2.95 -25.74 5.85
CA SER A 509 3.73 -24.49 5.81
C SER A 509 2.85 -23.30 5.44
N TYR A 510 1.91 -23.48 4.50
CA TYR A 510 0.95 -22.44 4.14
C TYR A 510 0.01 -22.10 5.30
N MET A 511 -0.56 -23.10 5.97
CA MET A 511 -1.42 -22.88 7.14
C MET A 511 -0.64 -22.27 8.32
N TYR A 512 0.63 -22.64 8.50
CA TYR A 512 1.50 -21.95 9.46
C TYR A 512 1.69 -20.46 9.11
N ALA A 513 2.00 -20.14 7.85
CA ALA A 513 2.19 -18.78 7.38
C ALA A 513 0.93 -17.94 7.55
N ASN A 514 -0.22 -18.47 7.10
CA ASN A 514 -1.52 -17.82 7.21
C ASN A 514 -1.93 -17.56 8.66
N ALA A 515 -1.67 -18.50 9.58
CA ALA A 515 -1.91 -18.29 11.00
C ALA A 515 -1.04 -17.17 11.57
N ARG A 516 0.26 -17.12 11.24
CA ARG A 516 1.13 -16.00 11.65
C ARG A 516 0.64 -14.67 11.11
N ALA A 517 0.24 -14.63 9.85
CA ALA A 517 -0.24 -13.43 9.20
C ALA A 517 -1.54 -12.92 9.85
N LEU A 518 -2.50 -13.81 10.11
CA LEU A 518 -3.74 -13.49 10.82
C LEU A 518 -3.48 -12.91 12.21
N ALA A 519 -2.53 -13.49 12.97
CA ALA A 519 -2.16 -12.96 14.27
C ALA A 519 -1.58 -11.53 14.15
N LYS A 520 -0.70 -11.29 13.18
CA LYS A 520 -0.08 -9.97 12.97
C LYS A 520 -1.10 -8.92 12.51
N LEU A 521 -1.98 -9.28 11.56
CA LEU A 521 -3.04 -8.40 11.04
C LEU A 521 -4.08 -8.07 12.13
N ALA A 522 -4.48 -9.06 12.94
CA ALA A 522 -5.34 -8.84 14.10
C ALA A 522 -4.70 -7.89 15.14
N GLY A 523 -3.38 -7.99 15.32
CA GLY A 523 -2.61 -7.09 16.16
C GLY A 523 -2.69 -5.63 15.72
N LEU A 524 -2.71 -5.34 14.41
CA LEU A 524 -2.82 -3.97 13.88
C LEU A 524 -4.13 -3.27 14.30
N VAL A 525 -5.18 -4.04 14.56
CA VAL A 525 -6.52 -3.53 14.96
C VAL A 525 -6.86 -3.84 16.42
N GLY A 526 -5.87 -4.23 17.23
CA GLY A 526 -6.05 -4.46 18.66
C GLY A 526 -6.86 -5.71 19.05
N GLN A 527 -7.04 -6.68 18.15
CA GLN A 527 -7.73 -7.95 18.44
C GLN A 527 -6.79 -8.95 19.14
N THR A 528 -6.53 -8.72 20.44
CA THR A 528 -5.54 -9.48 21.24
C THR A 528 -5.90 -10.95 21.42
N SER A 529 -7.19 -11.30 21.55
CA SER A 529 -7.63 -12.70 21.64
C SER A 529 -7.36 -13.48 20.36
N VAL A 530 -7.67 -12.87 19.21
CA VAL A 530 -7.39 -13.42 17.87
C VAL A 530 -5.89 -13.57 17.65
N THR A 531 -5.11 -12.55 18.03
CA THR A 531 -3.64 -12.60 17.98
C THR A 531 -3.10 -13.80 18.77
N THR A 532 -3.62 -14.03 19.98
CA THR A 532 -3.19 -15.14 20.86
C THR A 532 -3.56 -16.51 20.29
N ASP A 533 -4.80 -16.67 19.80
CA ASP A 533 -5.27 -17.93 19.20
C ASP A 533 -4.42 -18.32 17.98
N TYR A 534 -4.29 -17.43 17.00
CA TYR A 534 -3.56 -17.75 15.77
C TYR A 534 -2.05 -17.91 15.97
N ASN A 535 -1.43 -17.17 16.91
CA ASN A 535 -0.05 -17.46 17.31
C ASN A 535 0.10 -18.86 17.92
N SER A 536 -0.86 -19.29 18.74
CA SER A 536 -0.86 -20.63 19.36
C SER A 536 -1.02 -21.73 18.30
N ARG A 537 -1.91 -21.53 17.32
CA ARG A 537 -2.09 -22.44 16.18
C ARG A 537 -0.83 -22.53 15.32
N ALA A 538 -0.22 -21.40 14.98
CA ALA A 538 1.05 -21.37 14.24
C ALA A 538 2.15 -22.13 14.99
N ALA A 539 2.29 -21.90 16.30
CA ALA A 539 3.26 -22.62 17.13
C ALA A 539 3.01 -24.13 17.17
N ALA A 540 1.74 -24.55 17.26
CA ALA A 540 1.37 -25.97 17.24
C ALA A 540 1.69 -26.64 15.89
N ILE A 541 1.34 -25.99 14.77
CA ILE A 541 1.65 -26.50 13.42
C ILE A 541 3.15 -26.61 13.24
N LYS A 542 3.92 -25.56 13.56
CA LYS A 542 5.40 -25.58 13.50
C LYS A 542 5.98 -26.76 14.28
N SER A 543 5.56 -26.93 15.53
CA SER A 543 6.01 -28.05 16.37
C SER A 543 5.70 -29.40 15.74
N ASN A 544 4.50 -29.60 15.20
CA ASN A 544 4.09 -30.87 14.62
C ASN A 544 4.78 -31.17 13.28
N VAL A 545 4.99 -30.17 12.43
CA VAL A 545 5.76 -30.30 11.17
C VAL A 545 7.18 -30.73 11.47
N GLN A 546 7.88 -30.00 12.35
CA GLN A 546 9.25 -30.31 12.75
C GLN A 546 9.39 -31.70 13.37
N LYS A 547 8.44 -32.08 14.23
CA LYS A 547 8.46 -33.38 14.90
C LYS A 547 8.13 -34.54 13.98
N SER A 548 7.17 -34.35 13.07
CA SER A 548 6.54 -35.47 12.36
C SER A 548 6.96 -35.57 10.91
N LEU A 549 7.15 -34.45 10.22
CA LEU A 549 7.48 -34.45 8.79
C LEU A 549 8.99 -34.36 8.53
N TRP A 550 9.79 -34.00 9.54
CA TRP A 550 11.25 -34.15 9.43
C TRP A 550 11.65 -35.63 9.43
N ASN A 551 12.39 -36.04 8.41
CA ASN A 551 13.00 -37.36 8.32
C ASN A 551 14.52 -37.25 8.49
N SER A 552 15.02 -37.75 9.61
CA SER A 552 16.45 -37.70 9.94
C SER A 552 17.33 -38.54 9.01
N THR A 553 16.80 -39.64 8.46
CA THR A 553 17.52 -40.52 7.52
C THR A 553 17.77 -39.81 6.20
N LEU A 554 16.75 -39.13 5.67
CA LEU A 554 16.87 -38.35 4.45
C LEU A 554 17.44 -36.96 4.70
N SER A 555 17.49 -36.49 5.96
CA SER A 555 17.81 -35.10 6.35
C SER A 555 16.92 -34.08 5.63
N HIS A 556 15.61 -34.37 5.56
CA HIS A 556 14.67 -33.61 4.74
C HIS A 556 13.26 -33.63 5.32
N PHE A 557 12.46 -32.60 5.07
CA PHE A 557 11.02 -32.65 5.32
C PHE A 557 10.34 -33.47 4.22
N ILE A 558 9.51 -34.43 4.60
CA ILE A 558 8.82 -35.31 3.66
C ILE A 558 7.38 -35.56 4.09
N ASP A 559 6.58 -35.95 3.12
CA ASP A 559 5.20 -36.36 3.31
C ASP A 559 5.08 -37.63 4.18
N ARG A 560 3.91 -37.75 4.83
CA ARG A 560 3.41 -39.02 5.38
C ARG A 560 2.03 -39.34 4.88
N TYR A 561 1.76 -40.59 4.54
CA TYR A 561 0.46 -40.99 4.02
C TYR A 561 -0.67 -40.77 5.03
N LYS A 562 -1.79 -40.18 4.58
CA LYS A 562 -3.04 -40.03 5.33
C LYS A 562 -4.00 -41.21 5.12
N VAL A 563 -3.69 -42.08 4.16
CA VAL A 563 -4.49 -43.24 3.76
C VAL A 563 -3.73 -44.55 3.96
N SER A 564 -4.47 -45.65 4.02
CA SER A 564 -3.93 -47.01 3.89
C SER A 564 -4.64 -47.70 2.73
N ASN A 565 -3.89 -48.39 1.88
CA ASN A 565 -4.41 -49.26 0.84
C ASN A 565 -3.43 -50.43 0.59
N ASP A 566 -3.57 -51.13 -0.54
CA ASP A 566 -2.72 -52.28 -0.87
C ASP A 566 -1.23 -51.92 -1.08
N TYR A 567 -0.91 -50.64 -1.31
CA TYR A 567 0.43 -50.18 -1.70
C TYR A 567 1.09 -49.29 -0.64
N VAL A 568 0.30 -48.50 0.09
CA VAL A 568 0.79 -47.55 1.11
C VAL A 568 0.06 -47.73 2.43
N LYS A 569 0.71 -47.36 3.53
CA LYS A 569 0.12 -47.45 4.86
C LYS A 569 0.10 -46.09 5.55
N TYR A 570 -1.00 -45.86 6.27
CA TYR A 570 -1.20 -44.66 7.08
C TYR A 570 0.04 -44.38 7.94
N TRP A 571 0.45 -43.11 7.93
CA TRP A 571 1.56 -42.55 8.70
C TRP A 571 2.97 -42.97 8.28
N GLU A 572 3.13 -43.94 7.37
CA GLU A 572 4.44 -44.23 6.80
C GLU A 572 4.93 -43.02 5.97
N PRO A 573 6.24 -42.71 6.01
CA PRO A 573 6.81 -41.67 5.17
C PRO A 573 6.82 -42.08 3.69
N ILE A 574 6.78 -41.10 2.79
CA ILE A 574 7.12 -41.33 1.38
C ILE A 574 8.59 -41.75 1.24
N ARG A 575 8.93 -42.39 0.11
CA ARG A 575 10.21 -43.10 -0.07
C ARG A 575 11.29 -42.29 -0.79
N GLY A 576 11.24 -40.96 -0.72
CA GLY A 576 12.23 -40.08 -1.35
C GLY A 576 12.07 -38.62 -0.95
N ARG A 577 12.97 -37.79 -1.47
CA ARG A 577 12.94 -36.33 -1.32
C ARG A 577 12.19 -35.67 -2.48
N GLU A 578 11.37 -34.71 -2.11
CA GLU A 578 10.69 -33.81 -3.04
C GLU A 578 11.09 -32.37 -2.71
N LEU A 579 11.26 -31.52 -3.71
CA LEU A 579 11.71 -30.14 -3.50
C LEU A 579 10.79 -29.33 -2.56
N VAL A 580 9.51 -29.70 -2.48
CA VAL A 580 8.55 -29.14 -1.51
C VAL A 580 9.02 -29.24 -0.05
N GLY A 581 9.92 -30.18 0.28
CA GLY A 581 10.52 -30.28 1.60
C GLY A 581 11.40 -29.07 1.99
N ILE A 582 11.72 -28.17 1.05
CA ILE A 582 12.38 -26.88 1.29
C ILE A 582 11.40 -25.72 1.49
N LEU A 583 10.14 -25.88 1.09
CA LEU A 583 9.11 -24.85 1.24
C LEU A 583 8.95 -24.31 2.68
N PRO A 584 9.13 -25.08 3.77
CA PRO A 584 9.02 -24.54 5.13
C PRO A 584 9.86 -23.27 5.39
N TRP A 585 11.04 -23.14 4.77
CA TRP A 585 11.91 -21.96 4.95
C TRP A 585 11.39 -20.69 4.27
N THR A 586 10.53 -20.81 3.24
CA THR A 586 9.87 -19.66 2.61
C THR A 586 9.06 -18.84 3.61
N PHE A 587 8.58 -19.47 4.68
CA PHE A 587 7.73 -18.86 5.69
C PHE A 587 8.38 -18.78 7.08
N ASP A 588 9.69 -19.03 7.17
CA ASP A 588 10.47 -19.10 8.42
C ASP A 588 9.95 -20.15 9.41
N LEU A 589 9.41 -21.27 8.92
CA LEU A 589 8.84 -22.32 9.78
C LEU A 589 9.92 -23.04 10.59
N PRO A 590 10.99 -23.60 9.98
CA PRO A 590 11.97 -24.38 10.73
C PRO A 590 12.69 -23.55 11.79
N ASP A 591 13.07 -24.18 12.89
CA ASP A 591 13.96 -23.58 13.88
C ASP A 591 15.34 -23.37 13.30
N ASN A 592 16.04 -22.37 13.84
CA ASN A 592 17.41 -22.09 13.47
C ASN A 592 18.35 -23.19 14.01
N SER A 593 18.55 -24.23 13.22
CA SER A 593 19.28 -25.45 13.57
C SER A 593 20.12 -25.93 12.39
N SER A 594 21.36 -26.36 12.67
CA SER A 594 22.22 -27.01 11.69
C SER A 594 21.64 -28.34 11.18
N GLU A 595 20.81 -29.01 11.98
CA GLU A 595 20.12 -30.25 11.56
C GLU A 595 19.17 -29.97 10.40
N TYR A 596 18.24 -29.02 10.58
CA TYR A 596 17.30 -28.66 9.52
C TYR A 596 18.03 -28.03 8.33
N ALA A 597 18.99 -27.14 8.58
CA ALA A 597 19.78 -26.50 7.53
C ALA A 597 20.53 -27.52 6.65
N SER A 598 20.85 -28.71 7.16
CA SER A 598 21.49 -29.77 6.38
C SER A 598 20.67 -30.24 5.17
N SER A 599 19.36 -30.00 5.16
CA SER A 599 18.46 -30.27 4.03
C SER A 599 18.89 -29.56 2.75
N TRP A 600 19.48 -28.37 2.86
CA TRP A 600 19.87 -27.55 1.72
C TRP A 600 21.02 -28.14 0.89
N LYS A 601 21.80 -29.10 1.43
CA LYS A 601 22.84 -29.79 0.67
C LYS A 601 22.27 -30.56 -0.53
N HIS A 602 21.02 -31.00 -0.43
CA HIS A 602 20.35 -31.78 -1.48
C HIS A 602 20.07 -30.96 -2.74
N LEU A 603 19.91 -29.64 -2.60
CA LEU A 603 19.71 -28.70 -3.71
C LEU A 603 21.02 -28.36 -4.43
N LEU A 604 22.17 -28.76 -3.87
CA LEU A 604 23.48 -28.62 -4.48
C LEU A 604 24.04 -29.95 -5.02
N ASN A 605 23.40 -31.08 -4.70
CA ASN A 605 23.87 -32.39 -5.07
C ASN A 605 23.26 -32.86 -6.41
N PRO A 606 24.10 -33.10 -7.45
CA PRO A 606 23.62 -33.46 -8.78
C PRO A 606 22.89 -34.81 -8.83
N ASN A 607 23.12 -35.69 -7.83
CA ASN A 607 22.46 -36.99 -7.73
C ASN A 607 21.13 -36.94 -6.94
N GLU A 608 20.76 -35.77 -6.42
CA GLU A 608 19.55 -35.55 -5.63
C GLU A 608 18.71 -34.44 -6.31
N LEU A 609 18.44 -33.31 -5.65
CA LEU A 609 17.50 -32.31 -6.17
C LEU A 609 18.15 -31.30 -7.14
N ALA A 610 19.48 -31.29 -7.30
CA ALA A 610 20.17 -30.34 -8.17
C ALA A 610 20.26 -30.84 -9.62
N GLY A 611 19.44 -30.29 -10.54
CA GLY A 611 19.64 -30.48 -11.97
C GLY A 611 20.63 -29.48 -12.56
N ALA A 612 21.22 -29.82 -13.71
CA ALA A 612 22.18 -28.93 -14.39
C ALA A 612 21.54 -27.65 -14.97
N LYS A 613 20.23 -27.68 -15.24
CA LYS A 613 19.44 -26.60 -15.85
C LYS A 613 18.23 -26.13 -15.03
N GLY A 614 17.88 -26.84 -13.96
CA GLY A 614 16.86 -26.43 -12.99
C GLY A 614 16.89 -27.32 -11.74
N LEU A 615 16.06 -27.01 -10.75
CA LEU A 615 15.89 -27.87 -9.57
C LEU A 615 14.85 -28.95 -9.85
N ARG A 616 15.13 -30.19 -9.47
CA ARG A 616 14.20 -31.32 -9.65
C ARG A 616 13.12 -31.28 -8.60
N THR A 617 11.87 -31.46 -9.00
CA THR A 617 10.74 -31.62 -8.07
C THR A 617 10.84 -32.90 -7.24
N VAL A 618 11.45 -33.96 -7.78
CA VAL A 618 11.72 -35.24 -7.10
C VAL A 618 13.14 -35.71 -7.42
N GLU A 619 13.81 -36.35 -6.45
CA GLU A 619 15.16 -36.88 -6.65
C GLU A 619 15.23 -38.07 -7.64
N PRO A 620 16.32 -38.20 -8.44
CA PRO A 620 16.47 -39.27 -9.44
C PRO A 620 16.49 -40.70 -8.91
N SER A 621 16.73 -40.90 -7.62
CA SER A 621 16.71 -42.24 -7.01
C SER A 621 15.31 -42.82 -6.90
N TYR A 622 14.25 -42.02 -7.10
CA TYR A 622 12.89 -42.51 -7.11
C TYR A 622 12.60 -43.33 -8.37
N GLN A 623 12.02 -44.53 -8.21
CA GLN A 623 11.83 -45.49 -9.30
C GLN A 623 10.95 -45.00 -10.47
N TYR A 624 10.11 -43.98 -10.24
CA TYR A 624 9.24 -43.38 -11.25
C TYR A 624 9.66 -41.95 -11.61
N TYR A 625 10.91 -41.57 -11.31
CA TYR A 625 11.47 -40.27 -11.69
C TYR A 625 11.29 -40.02 -13.20
N MET A 626 10.73 -38.85 -13.55
CA MET A 626 10.47 -38.40 -14.93
C MET A 626 9.58 -39.33 -15.78
N LYS A 627 8.89 -40.31 -15.18
CA LYS A 627 7.99 -41.20 -15.92
C LYS A 627 6.75 -40.43 -16.37
N GLN A 628 6.51 -40.38 -17.69
CA GLN A 628 5.30 -39.79 -18.28
C GLN A 628 4.07 -40.67 -18.12
N TYR A 629 3.02 -40.14 -17.48
CA TYR A 629 1.74 -40.85 -17.29
C TYR A 629 0.65 -40.40 -18.26
N ARG A 630 0.59 -39.11 -18.59
CA ARG A 630 -0.50 -38.53 -19.39
C ARG A 630 0.03 -37.77 -20.60
N TYR A 631 -0.76 -37.77 -21.66
CA TYR A 631 -0.53 -36.99 -22.87
C TYR A 631 -1.82 -36.26 -23.23
N ASP A 632 -1.70 -35.06 -23.78
CA ASP A 632 -2.84 -34.32 -24.31
C ASP A 632 -3.42 -35.09 -25.51
N ALA A 633 -4.73 -35.32 -25.48
CA ALA A 633 -5.40 -36.15 -26.47
C ALA A 633 -5.40 -35.51 -27.87
N ALA A 634 -5.43 -34.17 -27.94
CA ALA A 634 -5.52 -33.45 -29.20
C ALA A 634 -4.17 -33.35 -29.92
N SER A 635 -3.10 -33.01 -29.19
CA SER A 635 -1.77 -32.78 -29.74
C SER A 635 -0.82 -33.97 -29.60
N GLY A 636 -1.12 -34.93 -28.75
CA GLY A 636 -0.22 -36.04 -28.39
C GLY A 636 1.02 -35.59 -27.60
N ARG A 637 1.09 -34.31 -27.19
CA ARG A 637 2.18 -33.78 -26.38
C ARG A 637 2.05 -34.24 -24.93
N ARG A 638 3.15 -34.15 -24.18
CA ARG A 638 3.19 -34.54 -22.77
C ARG A 638 2.32 -33.59 -21.95
N GLU A 639 1.64 -34.12 -20.95
CA GLU A 639 0.93 -33.35 -19.93
C GLU A 639 1.78 -33.15 -18.68
N CYS A 640 1.33 -32.26 -17.80
CA CYS A 640 2.03 -31.85 -16.60
C CYS A 640 2.36 -33.03 -15.66
N GLN A 641 3.53 -32.98 -15.02
CA GLN A 641 3.89 -33.93 -13.95
C GLN A 641 4.96 -33.38 -13.00
N TRP A 642 4.89 -33.81 -11.74
CA TRP A 642 5.76 -33.32 -10.66
C TRP A 642 6.69 -34.39 -10.09
N ASN A 643 6.88 -35.51 -10.78
CA ASN A 643 7.78 -36.61 -10.38
C ASN A 643 9.24 -36.40 -10.82
N GLY A 644 9.72 -35.17 -10.99
CA GLY A 644 11.08 -34.92 -11.47
C GLY A 644 11.31 -33.61 -12.20
N PRO A 645 10.40 -33.15 -13.10
CA PRO A 645 10.62 -31.93 -13.89
C PRO A 645 10.96 -30.71 -13.04
N ALA A 646 11.68 -29.76 -13.63
CA ALA A 646 11.93 -28.46 -13.04
C ALA A 646 10.73 -27.53 -13.26
N TRP A 647 10.10 -27.11 -12.17
CA TRP A 647 8.94 -26.22 -12.18
C TRP A 647 9.32 -24.82 -11.64
N PRO A 648 9.12 -23.73 -12.43
CA PRO A 648 9.28 -22.35 -11.98
C PRO A 648 8.59 -22.05 -10.63
N PHE A 649 7.42 -22.64 -10.40
CA PHE A 649 6.67 -22.54 -9.14
C PHE A 649 7.52 -22.95 -7.92
N GLN A 650 8.03 -24.18 -7.88
CA GLN A 650 8.85 -24.65 -6.74
C GLN A 650 10.27 -24.10 -6.75
N ILE A 651 10.83 -23.75 -7.91
CA ILE A 651 12.11 -23.02 -7.98
C ILE A 651 11.97 -21.65 -7.30
N THR A 652 10.87 -20.94 -7.53
CA THR A 652 10.57 -19.67 -6.86
C THR A 652 10.54 -19.87 -5.34
N GLN A 653 9.81 -20.88 -4.87
CA GLN A 653 9.72 -21.19 -3.43
C GLN A 653 11.08 -21.52 -2.84
N ALA A 654 11.88 -22.37 -3.50
CA ALA A 654 13.21 -22.74 -3.04
C ALA A 654 14.14 -21.52 -2.95
N LEU A 655 14.09 -20.60 -3.92
CA LEU A 655 14.90 -19.37 -3.91
C LEU A 655 14.44 -18.38 -2.85
N LEU A 656 13.13 -18.25 -2.59
CA LEU A 656 12.61 -17.45 -1.47
C LEU A 656 13.08 -18.03 -0.13
N GLY A 657 12.91 -19.34 0.07
CA GLY A 657 13.40 -20.02 1.27
C GLY A 657 14.92 -19.90 1.45
N MET A 658 15.70 -19.97 0.37
CA MET A 658 17.16 -19.81 0.43
C MET A 658 17.51 -18.37 0.79
N SER A 659 16.76 -17.40 0.27
CA SER A 659 16.92 -16.00 0.64
C SER A 659 16.68 -15.78 2.14
N ASN A 660 15.63 -16.36 2.73
CA ASN A 660 15.37 -16.26 4.17
C ASN A 660 16.46 -16.96 4.99
N LEU A 661 16.89 -18.15 4.54
CA LEU A 661 17.96 -18.90 5.18
C LEU A 661 19.28 -18.09 5.23
N LEU A 662 19.67 -17.50 4.11
CA LEU A 662 20.89 -16.67 4.03
C LEU A 662 20.76 -15.35 4.78
N ASP A 663 19.54 -14.84 4.94
CA ASP A 663 19.29 -13.59 5.63
C ASP A 663 19.39 -13.74 7.16
N HIS A 664 18.70 -14.71 7.77
CA HIS A 664 18.56 -14.74 9.23
C HIS A 664 18.63 -16.13 9.88
N TYR A 665 19.01 -17.18 9.15
CA TYR A 665 19.38 -18.47 9.74
C TYR A 665 20.90 -18.59 9.88
N SER A 666 21.34 -19.18 10.99
CA SER A 666 22.76 -19.43 11.26
C SER A 666 23.13 -20.79 10.66
N GLN A 667 23.82 -20.77 9.52
CA GLN A 667 24.18 -21.98 8.78
C GLN A 667 25.44 -21.77 7.91
N ASN A 668 26.01 -22.87 7.41
CA ASN A 668 27.18 -22.89 6.54
C ASN A 668 27.06 -23.89 5.36
N VAL A 669 25.84 -24.31 5.04
CA VAL A 669 25.51 -25.31 4.02
C VAL A 669 25.39 -24.67 2.63
N VAL A 670 24.81 -23.48 2.55
CA VAL A 670 24.68 -22.70 1.30
C VAL A 670 25.20 -21.27 1.51
N THR A 671 25.57 -20.63 0.40
CA THR A 671 26.17 -19.29 0.37
C THR A 671 25.42 -18.37 -0.60
N ASN A 672 25.71 -17.06 -0.55
CA ASN A 672 25.23 -16.13 -1.58
C ASN A 672 25.68 -16.54 -2.99
N SER A 673 26.81 -17.25 -3.12
CA SER A 673 27.26 -17.77 -4.42
C SER A 673 26.33 -18.85 -4.95
N ASP A 674 25.82 -19.71 -4.07
CA ASP A 674 24.85 -20.75 -4.44
C ASP A 674 23.52 -20.13 -4.84
N TYR A 675 23.05 -19.12 -4.10
CA TYR A 675 21.86 -18.35 -4.44
C TYR A 675 21.97 -17.69 -5.83
N ILE A 676 23.06 -16.97 -6.10
CA ILE A 676 23.26 -16.32 -7.40
C ILE A 676 23.39 -17.35 -8.53
N LYS A 677 24.04 -18.49 -8.30
CA LYS A 677 24.12 -19.59 -9.27
C LYS A 677 22.72 -20.12 -9.63
N LEU A 678 21.89 -20.42 -8.63
CA LEU A 678 20.54 -20.94 -8.84
C LEU A 678 19.61 -19.88 -9.45
N LEU A 679 19.73 -18.61 -9.06
CA LEU A 679 19.00 -17.49 -9.68
C LEU A 679 19.38 -17.35 -11.16
N LYS A 680 20.66 -17.47 -11.53
CA LYS A 680 21.11 -17.47 -12.92
C LYS A 680 20.60 -18.68 -13.70
N GLN A 681 20.58 -19.85 -13.08
CA GLN A 681 19.97 -21.05 -13.68
C GLN A 681 18.47 -20.83 -13.95
N TYR A 682 17.73 -20.30 -12.98
CA TYR A 682 16.31 -19.97 -13.15
C TYR A 682 16.08 -18.85 -14.20
N THR A 683 17.01 -17.89 -14.29
CA THR A 683 16.99 -16.86 -15.35
C THR A 683 17.06 -17.52 -16.73
N GLN A 684 17.87 -18.57 -16.92
CA GLN A 684 17.92 -19.28 -18.21
C GLN A 684 16.62 -20.04 -18.55
N ILE A 685 15.87 -20.51 -17.54
CA ILE A 685 14.59 -21.20 -17.77
C ILE A 685 13.56 -20.30 -18.49
N HIS A 686 13.65 -18.99 -18.30
CA HIS A 686 12.76 -18.03 -18.98
C HIS A 686 13.03 -17.91 -20.49
N TYR A 687 14.15 -18.45 -20.98
CA TYR A 687 14.49 -18.48 -22.39
C TYR A 687 14.08 -19.81 -23.03
N ASN A 688 13.30 -19.75 -24.10
CA ASN A 688 13.06 -20.85 -25.01
C ASN A 688 13.85 -20.60 -26.30
N GLY A 689 15.03 -21.21 -26.40
CA GLY A 689 16.03 -20.84 -27.41
C GLY A 689 16.59 -19.44 -27.14
N ALA A 690 16.49 -18.54 -28.11
CA ALA A 690 16.93 -17.15 -27.97
C ALA A 690 15.83 -16.20 -27.46
N SER A 691 14.58 -16.67 -27.37
CA SER A 691 13.41 -15.84 -27.07
C SER A 691 12.99 -16.01 -25.61
N LEU A 692 12.56 -14.90 -25.00
CA LEU A 692 11.93 -14.92 -23.68
C LEU A 692 10.50 -15.44 -23.81
N ASN A 693 10.30 -16.66 -23.32
CA ASN A 693 9.02 -17.35 -23.37
C ASN A 693 9.03 -18.45 -22.30
N LEU A 694 8.60 -18.07 -21.09
CA LEU A 694 8.43 -18.96 -19.95
C LEU A 694 7.26 -19.92 -20.23
N GLN A 695 7.46 -21.18 -19.88
CA GLN A 695 6.55 -22.32 -20.08
C GLN A 695 6.21 -22.93 -18.71
N GLU A 696 5.38 -23.98 -18.71
CA GLU A 696 4.94 -24.68 -17.48
C GLU A 696 6.11 -25.37 -16.76
N ASP A 697 6.79 -26.32 -17.41
CA ASP A 697 7.83 -27.15 -16.80
C ASP A 697 8.98 -27.50 -17.76
N TYR A 698 10.08 -27.98 -17.20
CA TYR A 698 11.35 -28.12 -17.92
C TYR A 698 12.11 -29.40 -17.56
N ASP A 699 12.90 -29.90 -18.50
CA ASP A 699 13.88 -30.95 -18.19
C ASP A 699 14.97 -30.35 -17.28
N PRO A 700 15.16 -30.86 -16.05
CA PRO A 700 16.06 -30.27 -15.06
C PRO A 700 17.54 -30.41 -15.44
N ASP A 701 17.90 -31.31 -16.35
CA ASP A 701 19.29 -31.62 -16.71
C ASP A 701 19.66 -31.12 -18.10
N ASN A 702 18.73 -31.21 -19.04
CA ASN A 702 18.93 -30.79 -20.44
C ASN A 702 18.36 -29.40 -20.71
N GLY A 703 17.42 -28.93 -19.89
CA GLY A 703 16.63 -27.73 -20.16
C GLY A 703 15.59 -27.96 -21.25
N GLY A 704 14.87 -26.89 -21.61
CA GLY A 704 13.77 -26.95 -22.57
C GLY A 704 12.46 -27.43 -21.96
N ALA A 705 11.35 -26.95 -22.51
CA ALA A 705 10.02 -27.20 -21.96
C ALA A 705 9.53 -28.62 -22.25
N ILE A 706 8.79 -29.23 -21.32
CA ILE A 706 8.27 -30.60 -21.45
C ILE A 706 6.83 -30.59 -21.96
N VAL A 707 5.92 -29.88 -21.28
CA VAL A 707 4.48 -29.84 -21.64
C VAL A 707 4.27 -29.12 -22.97
N GLY A 708 4.75 -27.87 -23.08
CA GLY A 708 4.80 -27.11 -24.33
C GLY A 708 3.48 -27.09 -25.11
N LEU A 709 2.34 -27.05 -24.43
CA LEU A 709 0.99 -26.99 -25.01
C LEU A 709 0.65 -25.56 -25.45
N ALA A 710 -0.48 -25.39 -26.14
CA ALA A 710 -0.90 -24.07 -26.63
C ALA A 710 -1.11 -23.04 -25.49
N ARG A 711 -1.53 -23.52 -24.31
CA ARG A 711 -1.73 -22.71 -23.09
C ARG A 711 -0.43 -22.30 -22.38
N SER A 712 0.68 -22.98 -22.65
CA SER A 712 1.93 -22.87 -21.88
C SER A 712 2.73 -21.56 -22.06
N PRO A 713 2.74 -20.88 -23.23
CA PRO A 713 3.56 -19.69 -23.40
C PRO A 713 3.21 -18.54 -22.46
N HIS A 714 4.24 -17.91 -21.91
CA HIS A 714 4.16 -16.78 -20.98
C HIS A 714 3.44 -17.09 -19.65
N TYR A 715 3.42 -18.36 -19.24
CA TYR A 715 2.72 -18.84 -18.04
C TYR A 715 3.07 -18.08 -16.75
N PHE A 716 2.06 -17.69 -15.98
CA PHE A 716 2.23 -16.89 -14.77
C PHE A 716 1.95 -17.70 -13.49
N HIS A 717 2.78 -18.70 -13.23
CA HIS A 717 2.62 -19.60 -12.08
C HIS A 717 3.83 -19.56 -11.12
N SER A 718 4.56 -18.45 -11.13
CA SER A 718 5.86 -18.34 -10.44
C SER A 718 6.25 -16.89 -10.19
N GLY A 719 7.28 -16.65 -9.38
CA GLY A 719 7.83 -15.32 -9.06
C GLY A 719 9.23 -15.10 -9.66
N TYR A 720 9.62 -13.85 -9.86
CA TYR A 720 10.97 -13.43 -10.23
C TYR A 720 11.26 -11.98 -9.84
N ILE A 721 10.34 -11.03 -10.06
CA ILE A 721 10.46 -9.64 -9.61
C ILE A 721 10.70 -9.61 -8.09
N ASP A 722 9.93 -10.39 -7.34
CA ASP A 722 10.06 -10.45 -5.89
C ASP A 722 11.41 -11.04 -5.44
N LEU A 723 11.93 -12.03 -6.16
CA LEU A 723 13.26 -12.61 -5.90
C LEU A 723 14.38 -11.59 -6.15
N ILE A 724 14.24 -10.75 -7.19
CA ILE A 724 15.19 -9.67 -7.43
C ILE A 724 15.11 -8.64 -6.30
N MET A 725 13.92 -8.17 -5.94
CA MET A 725 13.75 -7.13 -4.93
C MET A 725 14.17 -7.58 -3.53
N THR A 726 13.75 -8.78 -3.11
CA THR A 726 14.00 -9.26 -1.75
C THR A 726 15.30 -10.02 -1.61
N GLY A 727 15.77 -10.72 -2.65
CA GLY A 727 17.01 -11.50 -2.60
C GLY A 727 18.22 -10.74 -3.13
N LEU A 728 18.29 -10.53 -4.45
CA LEU A 728 19.45 -9.90 -5.11
C LEU A 728 19.69 -8.48 -4.59
N VAL A 729 18.67 -7.62 -4.67
CA VAL A 729 18.70 -6.24 -4.17
C VAL A 729 18.69 -6.23 -2.64
N GLY A 730 17.99 -7.19 -2.03
CA GLY A 730 18.03 -7.42 -0.60
C GLY A 730 17.09 -6.54 0.22
N ILE A 731 16.03 -5.98 -0.35
CA ILE A 731 15.03 -5.24 0.43
C ILE A 731 14.32 -6.25 1.33
N ARG A 732 14.40 -6.05 2.65
CA ARG A 732 13.70 -6.85 3.65
C ARG A 732 12.52 -6.03 4.17
N PRO A 733 11.28 -6.28 3.68
CA PRO A 733 10.13 -5.50 4.10
C PRO A 733 9.83 -5.67 5.59
N ARG A 734 9.52 -4.57 6.28
CA ARG A 734 9.26 -4.56 7.73
C ARG A 734 7.99 -3.79 8.07
N ALA A 735 7.39 -4.15 9.19
CA ALA A 735 6.19 -3.47 9.70
C ALA A 735 6.53 -2.27 10.59
N ASP A 736 7.75 -2.19 11.11
CA ASP A 736 8.21 -1.10 11.96
C ASP A 736 8.75 0.07 11.14
N ASP A 737 9.28 1.09 11.82
CA ASP A 737 9.77 2.32 11.21
C ASP A 737 11.23 2.20 10.75
N PHE A 738 11.58 1.04 10.17
CA PHE A 738 12.91 0.77 9.64
C PHE A 738 12.84 0.20 8.22
N LEU A 739 13.80 0.61 7.40
CA LEU A 739 14.13 -0.01 6.12
C LEU A 739 15.36 -0.88 6.31
N GLU A 740 15.27 -2.14 5.92
CA GLU A 740 16.38 -3.08 6.01
C GLU A 740 16.80 -3.55 4.61
N ILE A 741 18.10 -3.45 4.34
CA ILE A 741 18.73 -3.83 3.07
C ILE A 741 19.82 -4.86 3.36
N ASN A 742 19.72 -6.05 2.79
CA ASN A 742 20.70 -7.13 2.89
C ASN A 742 20.86 -7.85 1.54
N PRO A 743 21.66 -7.30 0.61
CA PRO A 743 21.80 -7.83 -0.74
C PRO A 743 22.48 -9.22 -0.75
N LEU A 744 21.85 -10.20 -1.40
CA LEU A 744 22.39 -11.57 -1.51
C LEU A 744 23.23 -11.75 -2.78
N ILE A 745 24.16 -10.83 -3.02
CA ILE A 745 25.08 -10.88 -4.16
C ILE A 745 26.49 -11.27 -3.75
N THR A 746 27.30 -11.60 -4.75
CA THR A 746 28.76 -11.83 -4.65
C THR A 746 29.49 -10.88 -5.59
N SER A 747 30.81 -11.02 -5.71
CA SER A 747 31.64 -10.31 -6.70
C SER A 747 31.22 -10.55 -8.17
N ASP A 748 30.39 -11.56 -8.45
CA ASP A 748 29.87 -11.84 -9.78
C ASP A 748 28.86 -10.78 -10.24
N ILE A 749 28.25 -10.04 -9.31
CA ILE A 749 27.41 -8.89 -9.58
C ILE A 749 28.20 -7.62 -9.22
N LYS A 750 28.82 -7.01 -10.22
CA LYS A 750 29.71 -5.84 -10.06
C LYS A 750 28.94 -4.58 -9.72
N TYR A 751 27.72 -4.46 -10.23
CA TYR A 751 26.82 -3.38 -9.93
C TYR A 751 25.37 -3.86 -10.03
N PHE A 752 24.48 -3.20 -9.30
CA PHE A 752 23.05 -3.19 -9.55
C PHE A 752 22.44 -1.87 -9.10
N ARG A 753 21.27 -1.53 -9.64
CA ARG A 753 20.47 -0.43 -9.13
C ARG A 753 18.99 -0.72 -9.33
N ALA A 754 18.23 -0.63 -8.25
CA ALA A 754 16.78 -0.62 -8.25
C ALA A 754 16.31 0.81 -7.94
N GLU A 755 15.52 1.42 -8.83
CA GLU A 755 14.92 2.75 -8.67
C GLU A 755 13.40 2.68 -8.67
N GLU A 756 12.77 3.72 -8.11
CA GLU A 756 11.30 3.88 -8.10
C GLU A 756 10.56 2.73 -7.38
N VAL A 757 11.25 2.06 -6.45
CA VAL A 757 10.71 0.95 -5.66
C VAL A 757 9.73 1.51 -4.63
N PRO A 758 8.43 1.15 -4.68
CA PRO A 758 7.47 1.63 -3.68
C PRO A 758 7.78 1.00 -2.32
N TYR A 759 7.88 1.83 -1.28
CA TYR A 759 8.03 1.39 0.10
C TYR A 759 7.42 2.42 1.07
N HIS A 760 6.43 2.01 1.86
CA HIS A 760 5.80 2.80 2.94
C HIS A 760 5.39 4.23 2.52
N GLY A 761 4.72 4.35 1.37
CA GLY A 761 4.21 5.63 0.85
C GLY A 761 5.25 6.55 0.18
N THR A 762 6.45 6.04 -0.11
CA THR A 762 7.54 6.76 -0.81
C THR A 762 8.21 5.83 -1.80
N ASN A 763 9.15 6.36 -2.58
CA ASN A 763 9.98 5.56 -3.48
C ASN A 763 11.42 5.56 -3.00
N ILE A 764 11.99 4.36 -2.93
CA ILE A 764 13.38 4.17 -2.55
C ILE A 764 14.23 3.77 -3.74
N VAL A 765 15.53 3.95 -3.56
CA VAL A 765 16.57 3.42 -4.44
C VAL A 765 17.49 2.56 -3.62
N VAL A 766 17.92 1.43 -4.19
CA VAL A 766 19.01 0.62 -3.66
C VAL A 766 20.02 0.40 -4.78
N GLN A 767 21.26 0.80 -4.55
CA GLN A 767 22.35 0.69 -5.52
C GLN A 767 23.54 -0.01 -4.91
N TRP A 768 24.15 -0.91 -5.66
CA TRP A 768 25.52 -1.37 -5.46
C TRP A 768 26.34 -1.00 -6.69
N ASP A 769 27.51 -0.38 -6.48
CA ASP A 769 28.47 -0.11 -7.55
C ASP A 769 29.87 -0.36 -7.01
N ALA A 770 30.49 -1.50 -7.35
CA ALA A 770 31.71 -1.96 -6.71
C ALA A 770 32.89 -0.98 -6.86
N ASP A 771 32.98 -0.26 -7.98
CA ASP A 771 34.06 0.70 -8.26
C ASP A 771 33.56 2.14 -8.46
N GLY A 772 32.24 2.36 -8.46
CA GLY A 772 31.60 3.68 -8.59
C GLY A 772 31.54 4.19 -10.02
N SER A 773 32.02 3.42 -11.00
CA SER A 773 32.13 3.86 -12.41
C SER A 773 30.83 3.69 -13.19
N ARG A 774 29.89 2.84 -12.75
CA ARG A 774 28.65 2.60 -13.48
C ARG A 774 27.72 3.81 -13.41
N TYR A 775 27.53 4.36 -12.20
CA TYR A 775 26.57 5.44 -11.98
C TYR A 775 27.22 6.80 -11.72
N ASN A 776 28.54 6.86 -11.52
CA ASN A 776 29.27 8.08 -11.14
C ASN A 776 28.73 8.73 -9.85
N GLN A 777 28.26 7.90 -8.91
CA GLN A 777 27.67 8.31 -7.62
C GLN A 777 28.46 7.78 -6.42
N GLY A 778 29.72 7.41 -6.65
CA GLY A 778 30.60 6.79 -5.65
C GLY A 778 30.46 5.27 -5.59
N ALA A 779 31.52 4.62 -5.12
CA ALA A 779 31.56 3.17 -4.94
C ALA A 779 30.81 2.75 -3.67
N GLY A 780 30.29 1.52 -3.67
CA GLY A 780 29.66 0.87 -2.54
C GLY A 780 28.15 0.70 -2.67
N LEU A 781 27.54 0.29 -1.55
CA LEU A 781 26.10 0.19 -1.36
C LEU A 781 25.56 1.58 -0.99
N ARG A 782 24.48 1.99 -1.64
CA ARG A 782 23.81 3.28 -1.46
C ARG A 782 22.30 3.06 -1.40
N VAL A 783 21.65 3.77 -0.49
CA VAL A 783 20.19 3.76 -0.33
C VAL A 783 19.70 5.20 -0.38
N GLU A 784 18.68 5.44 -1.19
CA GLU A 784 18.05 6.76 -1.34
C GLU A 784 16.55 6.67 -1.07
N ARG A 785 15.98 7.82 -0.70
CA ARG A 785 14.56 8.04 -0.54
C ARG A 785 14.17 9.35 -1.20
N ASP A 786 13.22 9.31 -2.12
CA ASP A 786 12.76 10.50 -2.87
C ASP A 786 13.92 11.33 -3.47
N GLY A 787 14.99 10.64 -3.92
CA GLY A 787 16.19 11.26 -4.50
C GLY A 787 17.22 11.79 -3.50
N VAL A 788 17.07 11.51 -2.20
CA VAL A 788 18.01 11.89 -1.14
C VAL A 788 18.70 10.65 -0.58
N VAL A 789 20.03 10.68 -0.48
CA VAL A 789 20.82 9.60 0.15
C VAL A 789 20.50 9.50 1.63
N ILE A 790 20.06 8.32 2.07
CA ILE A 790 19.75 8.05 3.49
C ILE A 790 20.72 7.07 4.14
N ALA A 791 21.45 6.28 3.34
CA ALA A 791 22.54 5.44 3.84
C ALA A 791 23.56 5.11 2.75
N THR A 792 24.81 4.90 3.15
CA THR A 792 25.87 4.37 2.29
C THR A 792 26.74 3.37 3.06
N SER A 793 27.42 2.49 2.32
CA SER A 793 28.44 1.59 2.84
C SER A 793 29.45 1.28 1.74
N PRO A 794 30.77 1.35 2.00
CA PRO A 794 31.80 1.03 1.00
C PRO A 794 31.83 -0.46 0.65
N THR A 795 31.23 -1.32 1.47
CA THR A 795 31.17 -2.77 1.28
C THR A 795 29.72 -3.27 1.32
N LEU A 796 29.48 -4.43 0.73
CA LEU A 796 28.23 -5.17 0.90
C LEU A 796 28.10 -5.58 2.37
N LYS A 797 27.08 -5.06 3.03
CA LYS A 797 26.69 -5.41 4.40
C LYS A 797 25.21 -5.12 4.61
N ARG A 798 24.62 -5.77 5.61
CA ARG A 798 23.28 -5.42 6.09
C ARG A 798 23.25 -3.96 6.55
N LEU A 799 22.25 -3.21 6.07
CA LEU A 799 21.91 -1.87 6.52
C LEU A 799 20.52 -1.89 7.14
N VAL A 800 20.39 -1.34 8.35
CA VAL A 800 19.10 -1.11 9.02
C VAL A 800 19.00 0.39 9.24
N ILE A 801 18.02 1.03 8.60
CA ILE A 801 17.95 2.48 8.41
C ILE A 801 16.63 2.96 9.00
N PRO A 802 16.62 3.92 9.94
CA PRO A 802 15.37 4.54 10.39
C PRO A 802 14.58 5.08 9.19
N PHE A 803 13.30 4.74 9.12
CA PHE A 803 12.47 4.99 7.96
C PHE A 803 11.08 5.45 8.36
N GLN A 804 10.89 6.77 8.34
CA GLN A 804 9.58 7.35 8.63
C GLN A 804 8.60 7.11 7.47
N LYS A 805 7.50 6.41 7.74
CA LYS A 805 6.40 6.16 6.80
C LYS A 805 5.74 7.44 6.30
N LYS A 806 5.23 7.45 5.07
CA LYS A 806 4.38 8.52 4.51
C LYS A 806 2.95 8.03 4.30
N ALA A 807 2.02 8.98 4.29
CA ALA A 807 0.63 8.70 3.93
C ALA A 807 0.57 8.17 2.50
N ILE A 808 -0.24 7.14 2.30
CA ILE A 808 -0.37 6.50 1.00
C ILE A 808 -1.30 7.34 0.13
N ILE A 809 -0.90 7.54 -1.11
CA ILE A 809 -1.68 8.30 -2.08
C ILE A 809 -2.84 7.42 -2.59
N GLY A 810 -4.05 7.97 -2.58
CA GLY A 810 -5.23 7.30 -3.14
C GLY A 810 -5.08 7.08 -4.65
N ILE A 811 -5.68 6.01 -5.17
CA ILE A 811 -5.53 5.63 -6.58
C ILE A 811 -6.82 5.92 -7.34
N THR A 812 -6.70 6.53 -8.52
CA THR A 812 -7.82 6.74 -9.43
C THR A 812 -8.27 5.42 -10.05
N ARG A 813 -9.57 5.14 -10.00
CA ARG A 813 -10.18 3.87 -10.45
C ARG A 813 -11.17 4.13 -11.60
N PRO A 814 -10.70 4.43 -12.83
CA PRO A 814 -11.58 4.49 -13.98
C PRO A 814 -12.20 3.12 -14.24
N ILE A 815 -13.52 3.08 -14.46
CA ILE A 815 -14.28 1.84 -14.69
C ILE A 815 -14.48 1.66 -16.20
N ALA A 816 -13.94 0.59 -16.77
CA ALA A 816 -14.26 0.19 -18.13
C ALA A 816 -15.69 -0.38 -18.16
N LYS A 817 -16.57 0.26 -18.92
CA LYS A 817 -18.00 -0.08 -19.00
C LYS A 817 -18.33 -1.05 -20.13
N SER A 818 -17.37 -1.33 -21.00
CA SER A 818 -17.52 -2.22 -22.15
C SER A 818 -17.12 -3.66 -21.89
N ILE A 819 -16.66 -4.00 -20.68
CA ILE A 819 -16.16 -5.34 -20.37
C ILE A 819 -17.30 -6.37 -20.42
N GLN A 820 -17.13 -7.40 -21.25
CA GLN A 820 -17.96 -8.61 -21.28
C GLN A 820 -17.14 -9.76 -20.69
N LEU A 821 -17.64 -10.43 -19.66
CA LEU A 821 -16.85 -11.46 -18.96
C LEU A 821 -16.91 -12.84 -19.62
N GLN A 822 -18.03 -13.14 -20.28
CA GLN A 822 -18.28 -14.37 -21.01
C GLN A 822 -19.13 -14.07 -22.23
N THR A 823 -18.94 -14.85 -23.30
CA THR A 823 -19.72 -14.81 -24.54
C THR A 823 -21.22 -15.01 -24.34
N THR A 824 -21.62 -15.68 -23.25
CA THR A 824 -23.03 -15.93 -22.88
C THR A 824 -23.69 -14.75 -22.15
N THR A 825 -22.92 -13.75 -21.73
CA THR A 825 -23.46 -12.57 -21.03
C THR A 825 -24.18 -11.67 -22.02
N THR A 826 -25.43 -11.31 -21.73
CA THR A 826 -26.28 -10.52 -22.65
C THR A 826 -25.76 -9.11 -22.90
N TYR A 827 -25.16 -8.45 -21.90
CA TYR A 827 -24.62 -7.09 -22.01
C TYR A 827 -23.43 -6.85 -21.05
N PRO A 828 -22.51 -5.92 -21.39
CA PRO A 828 -22.33 -5.40 -22.74
C PRO A 828 -21.92 -6.52 -23.69
N TYR A 829 -22.14 -6.35 -25.00
CA TYR A 829 -21.68 -7.32 -26.00
C TYR A 829 -21.14 -6.62 -27.25
N GLY A 830 -20.20 -7.30 -27.90
CA GLY A 830 -19.55 -6.88 -29.14
C GLY A 830 -20.30 -7.32 -30.39
N ASN A 831 -20.18 -6.54 -31.47
CA ASN A 831 -20.53 -6.97 -32.83
C ASN A 831 -19.59 -6.29 -33.84
N ALA A 832 -19.37 -6.86 -35.02
CA ALA A 832 -18.41 -6.37 -35.98
C ALA A 832 -18.89 -6.49 -37.43
N SER A 833 -18.27 -5.71 -38.33
CA SER A 833 -18.59 -5.73 -39.77
C SER A 833 -18.17 -6.99 -40.50
N SER A 834 -17.18 -7.71 -39.98
CA SER A 834 -16.63 -8.96 -40.51
C SER A 834 -16.01 -9.78 -39.35
N GLY A 835 -15.53 -10.99 -39.63
CA GLY A 835 -14.94 -11.84 -38.59
C GLY A 835 -15.90 -12.09 -37.42
N THR A 836 -17.15 -12.46 -37.72
CA THR A 836 -18.27 -12.47 -36.76
C THR A 836 -18.34 -13.74 -35.90
N ASN A 837 -17.22 -14.46 -35.72
CA ASN A 837 -17.17 -15.56 -34.76
C ASN A 837 -17.33 -14.97 -33.35
N ILE A 838 -18.23 -15.57 -32.54
CA ILE A 838 -18.65 -14.97 -31.28
C ILE A 838 -17.51 -14.86 -30.26
N ASP A 839 -16.66 -15.88 -30.17
CA ASP A 839 -15.51 -15.90 -29.26
C ASP A 839 -14.51 -14.80 -29.67
N ASN A 840 -14.19 -14.75 -30.96
CA ASN A 840 -13.25 -13.75 -31.46
C ASN A 840 -13.76 -12.30 -31.33
N VAL A 841 -15.07 -12.08 -31.43
CA VAL A 841 -15.68 -10.76 -31.18
C VAL A 841 -15.62 -10.42 -29.69
N HIS A 842 -15.88 -11.38 -28.80
CA HIS A 842 -15.82 -11.22 -27.36
C HIS A 842 -14.41 -10.85 -26.87
N ASP A 843 -13.36 -11.47 -27.43
CA ASP A 843 -11.96 -11.21 -27.05
C ASP A 843 -11.58 -9.72 -27.15
N ALA A 844 -12.25 -8.92 -27.99
CA ALA A 844 -11.98 -7.49 -28.10
C ALA A 844 -12.56 -6.64 -26.96
N ILE A 845 -13.31 -7.22 -26.02
CA ILE A 845 -13.89 -6.56 -24.86
C ILE A 845 -13.87 -7.45 -23.60
N ASP A 846 -12.99 -8.45 -23.54
CA ASP A 846 -12.95 -9.44 -22.45
C ASP A 846 -12.15 -8.98 -21.21
N GLY A 847 -11.54 -7.80 -21.32
CA GLY A 847 -10.75 -7.14 -20.30
C GLY A 847 -9.26 -7.41 -20.37
N ARG A 848 -8.75 -8.17 -21.35
CA ARG A 848 -7.35 -8.61 -21.42
C ARG A 848 -6.57 -7.90 -22.51
N VAL A 849 -5.28 -7.67 -22.26
CA VAL A 849 -4.40 -6.97 -23.23
C VAL A 849 -3.02 -7.59 -23.26
N TRP A 850 -2.65 -8.20 -24.39
CA TRP A 850 -1.28 -8.61 -24.69
C TRP A 850 -0.96 -8.51 -26.19
N PHE A 851 0.33 -8.54 -26.51
CA PHE A 851 0.84 -8.34 -27.88
C PHE A 851 1.89 -9.40 -28.28
N PHE A 852 1.84 -10.59 -27.70
CA PHE A 852 2.72 -11.70 -28.04
C PHE A 852 2.35 -12.26 -29.43
N PRO A 853 3.25 -12.25 -30.43
CA PRO A 853 2.92 -12.66 -31.79
C PRO A 853 2.56 -14.15 -31.92
N GLU A 854 3.05 -14.99 -31.02
CA GLU A 854 2.75 -16.43 -30.96
C GLU A 854 1.40 -16.76 -30.30
N LEU A 855 0.80 -15.83 -29.54
CA LEU A 855 -0.48 -16.01 -28.87
C LEU A 855 -1.51 -15.00 -29.38
N ALA A 856 -2.50 -15.50 -30.12
CA ALA A 856 -3.56 -14.65 -30.67
C ALA A 856 -4.41 -14.01 -29.55
N ASN A 857 -4.82 -12.76 -29.74
CA ASN A 857 -5.74 -12.05 -28.85
C ASN A 857 -6.62 -11.10 -29.66
N GLY A 858 -7.90 -11.05 -29.34
CA GLY A 858 -8.83 -10.06 -29.86
C GLY A 858 -9.46 -10.37 -31.20
N TRP A 859 -10.29 -9.43 -31.65
CA TRP A 859 -11.08 -9.52 -32.87
C TRP A 859 -10.25 -9.31 -34.13
N ASN A 860 -10.45 -10.18 -35.13
CA ASN A 860 -9.83 -10.13 -36.43
C ASN A 860 -10.83 -9.75 -37.51
N SER A 861 -10.52 -8.72 -38.30
CA SER A 861 -11.29 -8.44 -39.52
C SER A 861 -11.00 -9.43 -40.65
N ASP A 862 -11.87 -9.46 -41.65
CA ASP A 862 -11.53 -10.02 -42.96
C ASP A 862 -10.44 -9.20 -43.67
N VAL A 863 -9.80 -9.79 -44.69
CA VAL A 863 -8.89 -9.05 -45.58
C VAL A 863 -9.73 -8.14 -46.47
N ASN A 864 -9.45 -6.84 -46.44
CA ASN A 864 -10.38 -5.89 -47.04
C ASN A 864 -9.90 -5.33 -48.40
N SER A 865 -10.77 -5.40 -49.40
CA SER A 865 -10.66 -4.66 -50.68
C SER A 865 -11.37 -3.29 -50.64
N ALA A 866 -12.17 -3.00 -49.60
CA ALA A 866 -13.01 -1.80 -49.43
C ALA A 866 -12.80 -1.10 -48.06
N THR A 867 -11.86 -0.16 -48.00
CA THR A 867 -11.45 0.88 -47.00
C THR A 867 -11.99 0.98 -45.54
N THR A 868 -13.18 0.49 -45.13
CA THR A 868 -13.71 0.74 -43.75
C THR A 868 -14.31 -0.51 -43.08
N GLN A 869 -13.88 -0.82 -41.85
CA GLN A 869 -14.49 -1.82 -40.95
C GLN A 869 -15.04 -1.13 -39.70
N TRP A 870 -15.84 -1.84 -38.91
CA TRP A 870 -16.33 -1.34 -37.63
C TRP A 870 -16.48 -2.44 -36.58
N TYR A 871 -16.39 -2.02 -35.32
CA TYR A 871 -16.70 -2.81 -34.13
C TYR A 871 -17.66 -2.01 -33.24
N THR A 872 -18.75 -2.59 -32.78
CA THR A 872 -19.74 -1.96 -31.92
C THR A 872 -19.77 -2.61 -30.55
N VAL A 873 -19.98 -1.81 -29.51
CA VAL A 873 -20.37 -2.29 -28.18
C VAL A 873 -21.80 -1.84 -27.92
N THR A 874 -22.66 -2.78 -27.56
CA THR A 874 -24.03 -2.51 -27.10
C THR A 874 -24.09 -2.69 -25.59
N PHE A 875 -24.61 -1.68 -24.90
CA PHE A 875 -24.83 -1.68 -23.46
C PHE A 875 -26.27 -2.09 -23.13
N GLU A 876 -26.51 -2.57 -21.91
CA GLU A 876 -27.85 -2.94 -21.43
C GLU A 876 -28.82 -1.76 -21.45
N SER A 877 -28.31 -0.57 -21.11
CA SER A 877 -29.06 0.68 -21.08
C SER A 877 -28.16 1.85 -21.46
N ALA A 878 -28.76 3.04 -21.58
CA ALA A 878 -28.02 4.26 -21.89
C ALA A 878 -26.92 4.50 -20.85
N THR A 879 -25.67 4.37 -21.29
CA THR A 879 -24.47 4.37 -20.46
C THR A 879 -23.66 5.62 -20.75
N GLN A 880 -23.32 6.37 -19.70
CA GLN A 880 -22.50 7.56 -19.84
C GLN A 880 -21.05 7.17 -20.14
N ILE A 881 -20.47 7.69 -21.21
CA ILE A 881 -19.07 7.50 -21.59
C ILE A 881 -18.45 8.82 -22.03
N SER A 882 -17.13 8.96 -21.90
CA SER A 882 -16.38 10.20 -22.18
C SER A 882 -15.00 9.97 -22.80
N ARG A 883 -14.47 8.74 -22.75
CA ARG A 883 -13.21 8.39 -23.38
C ARG A 883 -13.18 6.91 -23.76
N ALA A 884 -12.24 6.55 -24.63
CA ALA A 884 -11.91 5.15 -24.90
C ALA A 884 -10.40 4.91 -24.92
N GLU A 885 -10.01 3.69 -24.54
CA GLU A 885 -8.68 3.11 -24.72
C GLU A 885 -8.80 1.99 -25.75
N ILE A 886 -7.99 2.02 -26.80
CA ILE A 886 -8.09 1.11 -27.94
C ILE A 886 -6.73 0.45 -28.18
N ALA A 887 -6.66 -0.87 -28.16
CA ALA A 887 -5.45 -1.64 -28.39
C ALA A 887 -5.49 -2.34 -29.75
N PHE A 888 -4.50 -2.08 -30.60
CA PHE A 888 -4.34 -2.74 -31.90
C PHE A 888 -3.07 -3.58 -31.92
N PHE A 889 -3.14 -4.76 -32.52
CA PHE A 889 -1.98 -5.60 -32.78
C PHE A 889 -1.44 -5.37 -34.20
N ASP A 890 -0.12 -5.33 -34.33
CA ASP A 890 0.61 -5.17 -35.58
C ASP A 890 1.86 -6.05 -35.58
N ASN A 891 1.99 -6.94 -36.57
CA ASN A 891 3.18 -7.76 -36.76
C ASN A 891 3.94 -7.41 -38.05
N GLY A 892 3.59 -6.32 -38.72
CA GLY A 892 4.14 -5.88 -40.00
C GLY A 892 3.75 -6.76 -41.20
N ASN A 893 3.14 -7.92 -40.95
CA ASN A 893 2.83 -8.95 -41.95
C ASN A 893 1.33 -9.00 -42.22
N ASP A 894 0.60 -9.93 -41.62
CA ASP A 894 -0.81 -10.16 -41.93
C ASP A 894 -1.75 -9.21 -41.19
N PHE A 895 -1.30 -8.70 -40.03
CA PHE A 895 -2.02 -7.74 -39.21
C PHE A 895 -1.28 -6.42 -39.17
N LYS A 896 -2.01 -5.33 -39.45
CA LYS A 896 -1.47 -3.99 -39.43
C LYS A 896 -2.43 -3.04 -38.71
N ALA A 897 -1.87 -2.16 -37.88
CA ALA A 897 -2.64 -1.13 -37.19
C ALA A 897 -3.35 -0.22 -38.22
N PRO A 898 -4.58 0.25 -37.91
CA PRO A 898 -5.36 1.02 -38.86
C PRO A 898 -4.74 2.39 -39.17
N THR A 899 -5.05 2.94 -40.35
CA THR A 899 -4.54 4.27 -40.75
C THR A 899 -5.35 5.41 -40.13
N ALA A 900 -6.60 5.14 -39.74
CA ALA A 900 -7.47 6.08 -39.06
C ALA A 900 -8.55 5.34 -38.26
N TYR A 901 -9.11 6.03 -37.28
CA TYR A 901 -10.25 5.56 -36.51
C TYR A 901 -11.17 6.72 -36.12
N SER A 902 -12.41 6.40 -35.76
CA SER A 902 -13.37 7.33 -35.17
C SER A 902 -14.33 6.61 -34.22
N VAL A 903 -14.66 7.24 -33.09
CA VAL A 903 -15.73 6.79 -32.19
C VAL A 903 -17.03 7.42 -32.64
N GLN A 904 -18.06 6.59 -32.82
CA GLN A 904 -19.32 6.97 -33.40
C GLN A 904 -20.49 6.53 -32.52
N VAL A 905 -21.56 7.30 -32.56
CA VAL A 905 -22.81 7.04 -31.83
C VAL A 905 -23.98 7.01 -32.81
N LEU A 906 -25.04 6.32 -32.44
CA LEU A 906 -26.25 6.27 -33.24
C LEU A 906 -27.10 7.52 -33.00
N SER A 907 -27.33 8.32 -34.04
CA SER A 907 -28.18 9.52 -34.01
C SER A 907 -29.16 9.48 -35.18
N ASN A 908 -30.47 9.51 -34.90
CA ASN A 908 -31.54 9.41 -35.90
C ASN A 908 -31.37 8.21 -36.85
N GLY A 909 -30.99 7.05 -36.30
CA GLY A 909 -30.77 5.81 -37.07
C GLY A 909 -29.52 5.80 -37.95
N LYS A 910 -28.67 6.83 -37.86
CA LYS A 910 -27.39 6.92 -38.60
C LYS A 910 -26.23 6.99 -37.62
N TRP A 911 -25.14 6.33 -37.98
CA TRP A 911 -23.89 6.44 -37.24
C TRP A 911 -23.20 7.76 -37.57
N VAL A 912 -22.89 8.54 -36.55
CA VAL A 912 -22.19 9.83 -36.66
C VAL A 912 -21.05 9.88 -35.66
N ASP A 913 -20.00 10.65 -35.97
CA ASP A 913 -18.89 10.87 -35.06
C ASP A 913 -19.38 11.48 -33.74
N VAL A 914 -18.89 10.95 -32.61
CA VAL A 914 -19.21 11.52 -31.30
C VAL A 914 -18.62 12.94 -31.21
N ALA A 915 -19.36 13.85 -30.58
CA ALA A 915 -18.97 15.26 -30.52
C ALA A 915 -17.69 15.46 -29.69
N GLY A 916 -16.84 16.39 -30.13
CA GLY A 916 -15.67 16.82 -29.36
C GLY A 916 -14.50 15.84 -29.29
N GLN A 917 -14.40 14.88 -30.23
CA GLN A 917 -13.31 13.91 -30.26
C GLN A 917 -11.92 14.56 -30.34
N LYS A 918 -11.09 14.24 -29.35
CA LYS A 918 -9.64 14.47 -29.33
C LYS A 918 -8.96 13.10 -29.45
N LYS A 919 -8.40 12.82 -30.62
CA LYS A 919 -7.84 11.53 -30.99
C LYS A 919 -6.32 11.58 -30.93
N ASP A 920 -5.71 10.60 -30.26
CA ASP A 920 -4.29 10.33 -30.41
C ASP A 920 -4.01 9.71 -31.77
N ALA A 921 -2.74 9.70 -32.18
CA ALA A 921 -2.32 8.89 -33.33
C ALA A 921 -2.51 7.40 -33.00
N VAL A 922 -2.81 6.57 -34.02
CA VAL A 922 -2.91 5.13 -33.83
C VAL A 922 -1.57 4.58 -33.34
N VAL A 923 -1.62 3.82 -32.25
CA VAL A 923 -0.47 3.16 -31.64
C VAL A 923 -0.56 1.65 -31.91
N ALA A 924 0.42 1.13 -32.65
CA ALA A 924 0.59 -0.30 -32.86
C ALA A 924 1.17 -0.97 -31.61
N ASN A 925 0.62 -2.09 -31.15
CA ASN A 925 1.08 -2.82 -29.96
C ASN A 925 1.21 -1.93 -28.71
N GLY A 926 0.18 -1.12 -28.47
CA GLY A 926 0.07 -0.19 -27.34
C GLY A 926 -1.35 0.36 -27.24
N ILE A 927 -1.55 1.39 -26.41
CA ILE A 927 -2.87 1.99 -26.18
C ILE A 927 -3.04 3.29 -26.97
N THR A 928 -4.06 3.34 -27.82
CA THR A 928 -4.54 4.53 -28.51
C THR A 928 -5.66 5.18 -27.68
N ASN A 929 -5.47 6.40 -27.20
CA ASN A 929 -6.50 7.09 -26.41
C ASN A 929 -7.37 7.99 -27.30
N VAL A 930 -8.63 8.12 -26.90
CA VAL A 930 -9.53 9.13 -27.44
C VAL A 930 -10.41 9.68 -26.33
N GLN A 931 -10.53 11.00 -26.26
CA GLN A 931 -11.46 11.69 -25.36
C GLN A 931 -12.55 12.36 -26.20
N PHE A 932 -13.76 12.48 -25.67
CA PHE A 932 -14.87 13.14 -26.33
C PHE A 932 -15.84 13.74 -25.31
N THR A 933 -16.80 14.55 -25.79
CA THR A 933 -17.83 15.11 -24.92
C THR A 933 -18.62 13.97 -24.26
N ALA A 934 -18.76 14.03 -22.94
CA ALA A 934 -19.50 13.02 -22.21
C ALA A 934 -20.92 12.87 -22.77
N THR A 935 -21.31 11.63 -23.10
CA THR A 935 -22.59 11.32 -23.74
C THR A 935 -23.17 10.04 -23.15
N SER A 936 -24.50 9.95 -23.09
CA SER A 936 -25.22 8.75 -22.62
C SER A 936 -25.83 8.02 -23.80
N ILE A 937 -25.36 6.80 -24.07
CA ILE A 937 -25.71 6.04 -25.27
C ILE A 937 -25.95 4.56 -24.97
N ALA A 938 -26.81 3.90 -25.73
CA ALA A 938 -26.99 2.44 -25.63
C ALA A 938 -26.04 1.67 -26.55
N GLN A 939 -25.52 2.32 -27.60
CA GLN A 939 -24.59 1.72 -28.56
C GLN A 939 -23.50 2.71 -28.95
N VAL A 940 -22.28 2.20 -29.08
CA VAL A 940 -21.10 2.92 -29.56
C VAL A 940 -20.40 2.10 -30.62
N ARG A 941 -19.84 2.76 -31.64
CA ARG A 941 -19.14 2.14 -32.77
C ARG A 941 -17.74 2.70 -32.90
N LEU A 942 -16.74 1.84 -32.92
CA LEU A 942 -15.41 2.14 -33.40
C LEU A 942 -15.37 1.90 -34.91
N ALA A 943 -15.32 2.98 -35.70
CA ALA A 943 -15.08 2.91 -37.14
C ALA A 943 -13.58 2.92 -37.42
N ILE A 944 -13.12 2.03 -38.29
CA ILE A 944 -11.72 1.70 -38.51
C ILE A 944 -11.40 1.76 -40.00
N THR A 945 -10.42 2.57 -40.39
CA THR A 945 -9.88 2.59 -41.75
C THR A 945 -8.70 1.63 -41.84
N GLN A 946 -8.90 0.54 -42.58
CA GLN A 946 -7.91 -0.53 -42.66
C GLN A 946 -6.87 -0.27 -43.75
N PRO A 947 -5.62 -0.70 -43.56
CA PRO A 947 -4.62 -0.69 -44.62
C PRO A 947 -5.01 -1.68 -45.73
N ALA A 948 -4.85 -1.27 -46.99
CA ALA A 948 -5.22 -2.10 -48.15
C ALA A 948 -4.51 -3.47 -48.13
N GLY A 949 -5.26 -4.54 -48.33
CA GLY A 949 -4.75 -5.91 -48.41
C GLY A 949 -4.24 -6.49 -47.08
N LYS A 950 -4.50 -5.83 -45.94
CA LYS A 950 -4.12 -6.29 -44.60
C LYS A 950 -5.35 -6.45 -43.71
N ARG A 951 -5.25 -7.27 -42.67
CA ARG A 951 -6.27 -7.38 -41.61
C ARG A 951 -5.98 -6.40 -40.50
N THR A 952 -7.01 -6.02 -39.74
CA THR A 952 -6.86 -5.37 -38.43
C THR A 952 -7.17 -6.38 -37.35
N ARG A 953 -6.35 -6.37 -36.30
CA ARG A 953 -6.64 -7.07 -35.04
C ARG A 953 -6.87 -6.04 -33.94
N LEU A 954 -8.10 -5.96 -33.47
CA LEU A 954 -8.48 -5.17 -32.29
C LEU A 954 -8.28 -6.06 -31.07
N VAL A 955 -7.23 -5.81 -30.32
CA VAL A 955 -6.91 -6.58 -29.11
C VAL A 955 -7.95 -6.30 -28.04
N GLU A 956 -8.30 -5.03 -27.82
CA GLU A 956 -9.23 -4.63 -26.76
C GLU A 956 -9.77 -3.22 -27.03
N VAL A 957 -11.02 -2.95 -26.65
CA VAL A 957 -11.60 -1.60 -26.61
C VAL A 957 -12.38 -1.34 -25.32
N LYS A 958 -11.86 -0.39 -24.52
CA LYS A 958 -12.45 0.00 -23.24
C LYS A 958 -13.08 1.38 -23.33
N TYR A 959 -14.37 1.49 -23.02
CA TYR A 959 -15.09 2.77 -22.90
C TYR A 959 -15.30 3.14 -21.43
N PHE A 960 -15.07 4.41 -21.06
CA PHE A 960 -15.12 4.90 -19.67
C PHE A 960 -16.08 6.08 -19.48
#